data_AF-A0A0F8WPT2-F1
#
_entry.id   AF-A0A0F8WPT2-F1
#
_cell.length_a   1.000
_cell.length_b   1.000
_cell.length_c   1.000
_cell.angle_alpha   90.00
_cell.angle_beta   90.00
_cell.angle_gamma   90.00
#
_symmetry.space_group_name_H-M   'P 1'
#
loop_
_entity.id
_entity.type
_entity.pdbx_description
1 polymer ?
#
loop_
_entity_poly.entity_id
_entity_poly.type
_entity_poly.pdbx_seq_one_letter_code
_entity_poly.pdbx_strand_id
1 'polypeptide(L)'
;MDTLLTADIVASSPRFRRKSSTFVDAIHDLPEKADLAPAQLYSTESGRLFHSGRIVIITVGLPARGKTHMSVAMARYLRWLGVKTRIFHLGDYRRATIPYGQDIPDDYFFVNASASSVLLRQKIVKRCREDIYRFLNEENGQIAIYDAVNPSAAGRRSLANEFAKHEFETLFIESWCDDSRIIEENVRRVKISSPDVSIIIAKAAELSSSHTDSVAAGVSVDANSYKADGPLSEKGEDYAKKMTEILLKHRESEKQAMVDQAEPDYALKPLTVWTSTRRRTVETAKYLHEKGYKVRQRSQLSQLNPGVCEMKSERRIRQEYPEEVAKHELDPYHHRYPRAESYHDLAVRLEPIILELEREQNDLLIIAHESVLRVLYGYLMACNAADIPFLEFPRDEIIEIIPESYQNEARRIHVPGLPNEIIPGSPEDIKIPVIDEVLEKEGEVWSAAVAQLSRQIGFKSAYFMVSITAEYISVGGNRHPAAADWDVQSGVLAYGADNNVALWEPRDASNRGVYSVLVGHTEKVNVVRFYTCPTTGTKLLLTGAVDHTVRIWQADQSDPKRFAPVLTLEGHTGSVNAIATTAGADVIATGAADGTVIIWRVTVGESVKADLLETIPMKPRYFPLALALALLPTESQDRPMALAVAGTTNVVQVYAAESTITTTNFKISATLSGHEAWVRSLSFTADKGNKAGDLLLASASQDKYVRLWRFNRGEVSRPSVGDDADAVLGGLEPTLSNKAHQFGAAGSKYSVTFEALLFGNEDWVYTTAWNPNPERQQLLTASADNTLTIWEQDPVSGVWLSAERMGEISVQKGSTTATGSTGGFWIGLWSPDGNQVVSLGRTGSWRAWRYEAEMDVWVQILGITGHVRSANGIQWEPSGGYLLSTSADQTTRLHAQWNRHGIKSWHEFSRPQIHGYDLNCVDTLGPTRFVSGAEEKLLRVFNEPKPIAQLLERLCGFHQSPEGDLPDTAHIPVLGLSNQAVGEQAPADADVVDSVDVGQAHANQEILSNSTQPPLEDQLARYTLWPEHEKLYGHGYEISAVAVSHDRTLIATACKASSIDHAVVRLYDTSDWHEIRPSLAAHTLTITDLCFSTDDKYLLSVGRDRQWAVYRRSESDPSTFALMTSNPRGHSRMILDADWAPMLENQPPIFATAGRDNLMNVELLKMLNPDLIC
;
A
#
# COMPACT_ATOMS: atom_id res chain seq x y z
N MET A 1 57.23 -12.50 19.51
CA MET A 1 57.85 -11.76 18.39
C MET A 1 57.01 -11.98 17.13
N ASP A 2 55.71 -11.65 17.16
CA ASP A 2 54.71 -12.32 16.30
C ASP A 2 53.68 -11.39 15.64
N THR A 3 53.79 -10.08 15.83
CA THR A 3 52.83 -9.08 15.31
C THR A 3 52.94 -8.81 13.80
N LEU A 4 53.93 -9.39 13.12
CA LEU A 4 54.13 -9.25 11.67
C LEU A 4 53.47 -10.41 10.88
N LEU A 5 53.53 -11.64 11.40
CA LEU A 5 53.00 -12.85 10.73
C LEU A 5 51.48 -12.80 10.51
N THR A 6 50.73 -12.03 11.31
CA THR A 6 49.28 -11.87 11.12
C THR A 6 48.94 -10.98 9.92
N ALA A 7 49.76 -9.96 9.62
CA ALA A 7 49.52 -9.04 8.51
C ALA A 7 49.76 -9.75 7.15
N ASP A 8 50.86 -10.48 7.03
CA ASP A 8 51.21 -11.18 5.79
C ASP A 8 50.23 -12.32 5.45
N ILE A 9 49.55 -12.91 6.44
CA ILE A 9 48.49 -13.92 6.24
C ILE A 9 47.17 -13.27 5.76
N VAL A 10 46.88 -12.04 6.18
CA VAL A 10 45.77 -11.24 5.61
C VAL A 10 46.09 -10.89 4.14
N ALA A 11 47.33 -10.45 3.86
CA ALA A 11 47.78 -10.11 2.51
C ALA A 11 47.88 -11.32 1.55
N SER A 12 48.11 -12.54 2.06
CA SER A 12 48.28 -13.76 1.25
C SER A 12 47.03 -14.63 1.09
N SER A 13 45.84 -14.13 1.48
CA SER A 13 44.56 -14.80 1.23
C SER A 13 43.93 -14.71 -0.20
N PRO A 14 44.45 -14.01 -1.24
CA PRO A 14 43.74 -13.84 -2.52
C PRO A 14 44.03 -14.97 -3.55
N ARG A 15 43.94 -16.26 -3.16
CA ARG A 15 44.25 -17.39 -4.06
C ARG A 15 43.32 -18.62 -4.04
N PHE A 16 42.23 -18.62 -3.28
CA PHE A 16 41.24 -19.72 -3.29
C PHE A 16 39.78 -19.28 -3.45
N ARG A 17 39.54 -18.06 -3.95
CA ARG A 17 38.28 -17.73 -4.63
C ARG A 17 38.52 -17.92 -6.13
N ARG A 18 37.73 -18.75 -6.81
CA ARG A 18 37.63 -18.68 -8.28
C ARG A 18 37.11 -17.28 -8.61
N LYS A 19 37.76 -16.54 -9.50
CA LYS A 19 37.02 -15.56 -10.31
C LYS A 19 36.10 -16.36 -11.24
N SER A 20 34.91 -15.86 -11.51
CA SER A 20 34.05 -16.41 -12.57
C SER A 20 34.78 -16.49 -13.92
N SER A 21 34.30 -17.40 -14.77
CA SER A 21 34.57 -17.40 -16.21
C SER A 21 33.24 -17.14 -16.93
N THR A 22 33.27 -16.91 -18.25
CA THR A 22 32.08 -16.66 -19.08
C THR A 22 31.02 -17.78 -19.07
N PHE A 23 31.29 -18.89 -18.38
CA PHE A 23 30.45 -20.08 -18.31
C PHE A 23 30.08 -20.48 -16.86
N VAL A 24 30.40 -19.66 -15.85
CA VAL A 24 30.13 -19.91 -14.42
C VAL A 24 29.58 -18.64 -13.75
N ASP A 25 28.54 -18.74 -12.92
CA ASP A 25 27.91 -17.56 -12.32
C ASP A 25 28.79 -16.76 -11.33
N ALA A 26 28.56 -15.45 -11.28
CA ALA A 26 29.32 -14.50 -10.46
C ALA A 26 28.83 -14.42 -9.00
N ILE A 27 28.02 -15.39 -8.53
CA ILE A 27 27.37 -15.32 -7.22
C ILE A 27 28.37 -15.32 -6.04
N HIS A 28 29.57 -15.88 -6.25
CA HIS A 28 30.67 -15.92 -5.27
C HIS A 28 31.72 -14.81 -5.43
N ASP A 29 31.66 -14.03 -6.51
CA ASP A 29 32.58 -12.91 -6.71
C ASP A 29 32.29 -11.77 -5.71
N LEU A 30 33.32 -10.97 -5.45
CA LEU A 30 33.19 -9.72 -4.71
C LEU A 30 33.23 -8.56 -5.71
N PRO A 31 32.21 -7.69 -5.76
CA PRO A 31 32.24 -6.54 -6.66
C PRO A 31 33.36 -5.59 -6.22
N GLU A 32 34.24 -5.23 -7.17
CA GLU A 32 35.40 -4.36 -6.91
C GLU A 32 35.00 -2.87 -6.74
N LYS A 33 33.71 -2.55 -6.96
CA LYS A 33 33.07 -1.24 -6.76
C LYS A 33 31.71 -1.38 -6.05
N ALA A 34 31.16 -0.27 -5.58
CA ALA A 34 29.85 -0.20 -4.93
C ALA A 34 28.72 -0.03 -5.97
N ASP A 35 28.59 -1.00 -6.88
CA ASP A 35 27.71 -0.90 -8.04
C ASP A 35 26.22 -1.16 -7.70
N LEU A 36 25.32 -0.66 -8.55
CA LEU A 36 23.87 -0.77 -8.38
C LEU A 36 23.37 -2.16 -8.77
N ALA A 37 22.27 -2.60 -8.14
CA ALA A 37 21.64 -3.87 -8.49
C ALA A 37 20.60 -3.73 -9.61
N PRO A 38 20.41 -4.77 -10.46
CA PRO A 38 19.53 -4.70 -11.63
C PRO A 38 18.11 -4.20 -11.35
N ALA A 39 17.38 -4.81 -10.40
CA ALA A 39 16.02 -4.44 -10.04
C ALA A 39 15.97 -3.68 -8.69
N GLN A 40 16.90 -2.76 -8.46
CA GLN A 40 16.93 -1.98 -7.22
C GLN A 40 15.73 -1.02 -7.10
N LEU A 41 14.68 -1.47 -6.41
CA LEU A 41 13.41 -0.74 -6.29
C LEU A 41 13.52 0.63 -5.59
N TYR A 42 14.50 0.81 -4.70
CA TYR A 42 14.82 2.12 -4.10
C TYR A 42 16.23 2.13 -3.46
N SER A 43 16.71 3.32 -3.14
CA SER A 43 17.95 3.55 -2.37
C SER A 43 17.70 4.56 -1.26
N THR A 44 18.52 4.53 -0.21
CA THR A 44 18.47 5.48 0.91
C THR A 44 19.85 6.10 1.10
N GLU A 45 19.94 7.23 1.80
CA GLU A 45 21.24 7.85 2.16
C GLU A 45 22.18 6.90 2.91
N SER A 46 21.62 5.88 3.59
CA SER A 46 22.40 4.84 4.29
C SER A 46 22.87 3.68 3.41
N GLY A 47 22.41 3.62 2.15
CA GLY A 47 22.68 2.50 1.24
C GLY A 47 22.06 1.16 1.65
N ARG A 48 20.98 1.20 2.46
CA ARG A 48 20.22 0.04 2.95
C ARG A 48 18.73 0.22 2.67
N LEU A 49 18.02 -0.88 2.44
CA LEU A 49 16.56 -0.88 2.28
C LEU A 49 15.88 -0.70 3.65
N PHE A 50 14.80 0.08 3.69
CA PHE A 50 14.28 0.74 4.90
C PHE A 50 13.57 -0.24 5.85
N HIS A 51 13.52 0.09 7.15
CA HIS A 51 12.80 -0.58 8.24
C HIS A 51 13.37 -1.89 8.83
N SER A 52 14.26 -2.62 8.14
CA SER A 52 14.89 -3.83 8.70
C SER A 52 16.34 -3.60 9.16
N GLY A 53 16.77 -4.38 10.16
CA GLY A 53 18.10 -4.29 10.74
C GLY A 53 19.19 -4.95 9.91
N ARG A 54 20.33 -5.25 10.54
CA ARG A 54 21.35 -6.15 10.00
C ARG A 54 20.95 -7.59 10.30
N ILE A 55 20.74 -8.40 9.27
CA ILE A 55 20.19 -9.76 9.42
C ILE A 55 21.27 -10.80 9.14
N VAL A 56 21.32 -11.85 9.97
CA VAL A 56 22.07 -13.08 9.72
C VAL A 56 21.07 -14.21 9.49
N ILE A 57 21.04 -14.73 8.26
CA ILE A 57 20.25 -15.91 7.88
C ILE A 57 21.13 -17.15 8.13
N ILE A 58 20.63 -18.10 8.90
CA ILE A 58 21.36 -19.30 9.32
C ILE A 58 20.65 -20.53 8.76
N THR A 59 21.32 -21.28 7.87
CA THR A 59 20.73 -22.53 7.36
C THR A 59 20.80 -23.64 8.43
N VAL A 60 19.82 -24.54 8.40
CA VAL A 60 19.70 -25.67 9.33
C VAL A 60 19.29 -26.92 8.57
N GLY A 61 19.84 -28.07 8.95
CA GLY A 61 19.46 -29.38 8.41
C GLY A 61 20.63 -30.20 7.88
N LEU A 62 20.39 -31.50 7.70
CA LEU A 62 21.41 -32.49 7.36
C LEU A 62 22.05 -32.24 5.96
N PRO A 63 23.24 -32.81 5.67
CA PRO A 63 23.81 -32.81 4.33
C PRO A 63 22.87 -33.38 3.26
N ALA A 64 23.08 -33.02 1.99
CA ALA A 64 22.29 -33.45 0.83
C ALA A 64 20.76 -33.18 0.90
N ARG A 65 20.35 -32.19 1.69
CA ARG A 65 18.95 -31.69 1.77
C ARG A 65 18.93 -30.19 1.48
N GLY A 66 19.05 -29.78 0.21
CA GLY A 66 18.72 -28.45 -0.33
C GLY A 66 19.47 -27.18 0.14
N LYS A 67 19.96 -27.09 1.39
CA LYS A 67 20.40 -25.82 2.05
C LYS A 67 21.32 -24.91 1.23
N THR A 68 22.34 -25.46 0.59
CA THR A 68 23.34 -24.68 -0.16
C THR A 68 22.72 -24.09 -1.43
N HIS A 69 21.90 -24.87 -2.15
CA HIS A 69 21.08 -24.39 -3.26
C HIS A 69 20.11 -23.28 -2.81
N MET A 70 19.42 -23.47 -1.69
CA MET A 70 18.55 -22.42 -1.11
C MET A 70 19.36 -21.15 -0.76
N SER A 71 20.56 -21.29 -0.22
CA SER A 71 21.44 -20.15 0.12
C SER A 71 21.84 -19.35 -1.12
N VAL A 72 22.17 -20.04 -2.21
CA VAL A 72 22.58 -19.45 -3.50
C VAL A 72 21.39 -18.77 -4.18
N ALA A 73 20.24 -19.45 -4.31
CA ALA A 73 19.02 -18.88 -4.88
C ALA A 73 18.50 -17.66 -4.10
N MET A 74 18.49 -17.74 -2.76
CA MET A 74 18.16 -16.59 -1.91
C MET A 74 19.14 -15.42 -2.11
N ALA A 75 20.45 -15.67 -2.17
CA ALA A 75 21.42 -14.62 -2.42
C ALA A 75 21.25 -13.96 -3.80
N ARG A 76 20.95 -14.76 -4.84
CA ARG A 76 20.70 -14.29 -6.21
C ARG A 76 19.51 -13.33 -6.24
N TYR A 77 18.37 -13.73 -5.70
CA TYR A 77 17.17 -12.88 -5.63
C TYR A 77 17.31 -11.68 -4.68
N LEU A 78 17.94 -11.83 -3.51
CA LEU A 78 18.17 -10.70 -2.61
C LEU A 78 19.12 -9.66 -3.22
N ARG A 79 20.18 -10.09 -3.94
CA ARG A 79 21.05 -9.16 -4.69
C ARG A 79 20.30 -8.50 -5.84
N TRP A 80 19.46 -9.22 -6.58
CA TRP A 80 18.65 -8.69 -7.68
C TRP A 80 17.82 -7.46 -7.26
N LEU A 81 17.21 -7.52 -6.07
CA LEU A 81 16.42 -6.44 -5.45
C LEU A 81 17.25 -5.29 -4.84
N GLY A 82 18.58 -5.35 -4.87
CA GLY A 82 19.46 -4.36 -4.23
C GLY A 82 19.76 -4.59 -2.74
N VAL A 83 19.39 -5.73 -2.17
CA VAL A 83 19.79 -6.07 -0.79
C VAL A 83 21.26 -6.51 -0.79
N LYS A 84 22.13 -5.74 -0.12
CA LYS A 84 23.56 -6.09 0.05
C LYS A 84 23.72 -7.40 0.81
N THR A 85 23.90 -8.49 0.06
CA THR A 85 23.78 -9.88 0.55
C THR A 85 25.01 -10.72 0.20
N ARG A 86 25.56 -11.42 1.19
CA ARG A 86 26.79 -12.24 1.05
C ARG A 86 26.65 -13.60 1.73
N ILE A 87 27.08 -14.66 1.04
CA ILE A 87 27.07 -16.03 1.55
C ILE A 87 28.41 -16.36 2.23
N PHE A 88 28.35 -17.16 3.29
CA PHE A 88 29.47 -17.59 4.10
C PHE A 88 29.38 -19.11 4.32
N HIS A 89 29.78 -19.91 3.32
CA HIS A 89 29.78 -21.37 3.43
C HIS A 89 30.88 -21.83 4.39
N LEU A 90 30.50 -22.52 5.48
CA LEU A 90 31.47 -23.02 6.46
C LEU A 90 32.47 -24.04 5.85
N GLY A 91 32.09 -24.66 4.72
CA GLY A 91 32.97 -25.55 3.93
C GLY A 91 34.22 -24.85 3.39
N ASP A 92 34.12 -23.62 2.91
CA ASP A 92 35.29 -22.88 2.40
C ASP A 92 36.26 -22.53 3.53
N TYR A 93 35.75 -22.10 4.68
CA TYR A 93 36.59 -21.83 5.84
C TYR A 93 37.28 -23.10 6.37
N ARG A 94 36.69 -24.29 6.20
CA ARG A 94 37.39 -25.58 6.44
C ARG A 94 38.52 -25.76 5.43
N ARG A 95 38.22 -25.73 4.13
CA ARG A 95 39.18 -25.95 3.04
C ARG A 95 40.35 -24.95 3.10
N ALA A 96 40.09 -23.68 3.44
CA ALA A 96 41.09 -22.63 3.61
C ALA A 96 41.82 -22.62 4.98
N THR A 97 41.58 -23.63 5.83
CA THR A 97 42.26 -23.80 7.14
C THR A 97 43.05 -25.11 7.22
N ILE A 98 42.78 -26.08 6.34
CA ILE A 98 43.54 -27.33 6.21
C ILE A 98 44.62 -27.13 5.11
N PRO A 99 45.89 -27.51 5.34
CA PRO A 99 46.93 -27.43 4.32
C PRO A 99 46.63 -28.30 3.09
N TYR A 100 46.98 -27.82 1.90
CA TYR A 100 46.82 -28.56 0.65
C TYR A 100 47.58 -29.90 0.71
N GLY A 101 46.86 -31.01 0.57
CA GLY A 101 47.43 -32.36 0.67
C GLY A 101 47.43 -32.98 2.08
N GLN A 102 46.70 -32.41 3.05
CA GLN A 102 46.34 -33.09 4.29
C GLN A 102 44.85 -33.45 4.30
N ASP A 103 44.54 -34.69 4.71
CA ASP A 103 43.17 -35.16 4.87
C ASP A 103 42.47 -34.50 6.06
N ILE A 104 41.14 -34.44 5.99
CA ILE A 104 40.28 -34.06 7.11
C ILE A 104 40.38 -35.19 8.16
N PRO A 105 40.57 -34.89 9.47
CA PRO A 105 40.56 -35.93 10.50
C PRO A 105 39.28 -36.77 10.46
N ASP A 106 39.39 -38.10 10.57
CA ASP A 106 38.25 -39.02 10.44
C ASP A 106 37.09 -38.68 11.41
N ASP A 107 37.41 -38.15 12.59
CA ASP A 107 36.45 -37.76 13.61
C ASP A 107 35.86 -36.35 13.43
N TYR A 108 36.30 -35.59 12.41
CA TYR A 108 35.90 -34.19 12.20
C TYR A 108 34.38 -34.02 11.99
N PHE A 109 33.63 -35.08 11.68
CA PHE A 109 32.17 -35.03 11.54
C PHE A 109 31.37 -35.64 12.71
N PHE A 110 32.00 -36.36 13.66
CA PHE A 110 31.27 -37.00 14.76
C PHE A 110 30.98 -36.06 15.94
N VAL A 111 29.88 -36.33 16.67
CA VAL A 111 29.53 -35.58 17.89
C VAL A 111 30.60 -35.76 18.96
N ASN A 112 31.11 -36.98 19.13
CA ASN A 112 32.11 -37.37 20.14
C ASN A 112 33.54 -37.32 19.58
N ALA A 113 33.94 -36.19 19.00
CA ALA A 113 35.26 -36.00 18.41
C ALA A 113 36.36 -35.69 19.44
N SER A 114 37.61 -35.93 19.06
CA SER A 114 38.81 -35.57 19.81
C SER A 114 38.90 -34.05 20.08
N ALA A 115 39.58 -33.69 21.17
CA ALA A 115 39.80 -32.28 21.52
C ALA A 115 40.49 -31.49 20.39
N SER A 116 41.40 -32.12 19.65
CA SER A 116 42.02 -31.59 18.43
C SER A 116 41.00 -31.20 17.36
N SER A 117 40.07 -32.09 17.03
CA SER A 117 39.06 -31.83 16.00
C SER A 117 37.97 -30.85 16.47
N VAL A 118 37.65 -30.84 17.77
CA VAL A 118 36.78 -29.80 18.37
C VAL A 118 37.42 -28.42 18.30
N LEU A 119 38.71 -28.29 18.64
CA LEU A 119 39.46 -27.03 18.52
C LEU A 119 39.58 -26.56 17.06
N LEU A 120 39.76 -27.50 16.11
CA LEU A 120 39.78 -27.20 14.67
C LEU A 120 38.44 -26.64 14.19
N ARG A 121 37.31 -27.28 14.55
CA ARG A 121 35.95 -26.76 14.27
C ARG A 121 35.76 -25.36 14.85
N GLN A 122 36.16 -25.13 16.11
CA GLN A 122 36.04 -23.83 16.77
C GLN A 122 36.86 -22.74 16.06
N LYS A 123 38.10 -23.05 15.62
CA LYS A 123 38.94 -22.14 14.84
C LYS A 123 38.29 -21.74 13.50
N ILE A 124 37.72 -22.71 12.79
CA ILE A 124 37.05 -22.51 11.49
C ILE A 124 35.79 -21.65 11.65
N VAL A 125 34.92 -21.99 12.62
CA VAL A 125 33.69 -21.23 12.93
C VAL A 125 34.01 -19.80 13.38
N LYS A 126 35.06 -19.61 14.18
CA LYS A 126 35.50 -18.27 14.61
C LYS A 126 35.91 -17.40 13.41
N ARG A 127 36.75 -17.90 12.50
CA ARG A 127 37.20 -17.15 11.31
C ARG A 127 36.03 -16.75 10.40
N CYS A 128 35.09 -17.68 10.17
CA CYS A 128 33.88 -17.42 9.40
C CYS A 128 33.03 -16.29 10.01
N ARG A 129 32.86 -16.30 11.33
CA ARG A 129 32.13 -15.24 12.06
C ARG A 129 32.83 -13.89 12.07
N GLU A 130 34.16 -13.86 12.17
CA GLU A 130 34.93 -12.60 12.10
C GLU A 130 34.74 -11.90 10.75
N ASP A 131 34.67 -12.65 9.64
CA ASP A 131 34.36 -12.09 8.32
C ASP A 131 32.87 -11.70 8.15
N ILE A 132 31.91 -12.39 8.80
CA ILE A 132 30.51 -11.93 8.89
C ILE A 132 30.41 -10.59 9.63
N TYR A 133 31.16 -10.44 10.72
CA TYR A 133 31.18 -9.20 11.52
C TYR A 133 31.78 -8.04 10.73
N ARG A 134 32.87 -8.27 9.98
CA ARG A 134 33.41 -7.28 9.03
C ARG A 134 32.36 -6.87 8.01
N PHE A 135 31.70 -7.82 7.35
CA PHE A 135 30.74 -7.53 6.29
C PHE A 135 29.56 -6.65 6.78
N LEU A 136 28.97 -6.97 7.92
CA LEU A 136 27.83 -6.21 8.45
C LEU A 136 28.23 -4.87 9.10
N ASN A 137 29.42 -4.78 9.71
CA ASN A 137 29.87 -3.56 10.40
C ASN A 137 30.66 -2.59 9.53
N GLU A 138 31.62 -3.09 8.76
CA GLU A 138 32.63 -2.31 8.01
C GLU A 138 32.25 -2.19 6.53
N GLU A 139 31.78 -3.27 5.89
CA GLU A 139 31.45 -3.29 4.44
C GLU A 139 30.01 -2.80 4.13
N ASN A 140 29.27 -2.32 5.13
CA ASN A 140 27.87 -1.86 5.02
C ASN A 140 26.89 -2.92 4.46
N GLY A 141 27.14 -4.21 4.71
CA GLY A 141 26.24 -5.31 4.38
C GLY A 141 24.92 -5.27 5.16
N GLN A 142 23.83 -5.75 4.53
CA GLN A 142 22.50 -5.83 5.14
C GLN A 142 22.11 -7.27 5.53
N ILE A 143 22.44 -8.27 4.69
CA ILE A 143 22.12 -9.69 4.95
C ILE A 143 23.35 -10.60 4.79
N ALA A 144 23.73 -11.30 5.87
CA ALA A 144 24.75 -12.36 5.83
C ALA A 144 24.09 -13.74 5.86
N ILE A 145 24.34 -14.59 4.87
CA ILE A 145 23.83 -15.97 4.84
C ILE A 145 24.93 -16.93 5.31
N TYR A 146 24.79 -17.47 6.51
CA TYR A 146 25.70 -18.45 7.11
C TYR A 146 25.24 -19.88 6.79
N ASP A 147 25.88 -20.50 5.79
CA ASP A 147 25.53 -21.85 5.35
C ASP A 147 26.34 -22.93 6.10
N ALA A 148 25.64 -23.69 6.94
CA ALA A 148 26.19 -24.80 7.72
C ALA A 148 25.09 -25.80 8.14
N VAL A 149 25.48 -26.93 8.74
CA VAL A 149 24.54 -27.99 9.16
C VAL A 149 23.72 -27.59 10.40
N ASN A 150 24.33 -26.83 11.32
CA ASN A 150 23.74 -26.29 12.56
C ASN A 150 22.80 -27.27 13.33
N PRO A 151 23.20 -28.55 13.56
CA PRO A 151 22.26 -29.62 13.86
C PRO A 151 21.63 -29.54 15.26
N SER A 152 22.35 -29.04 16.27
CA SER A 152 21.87 -29.03 17.65
C SER A 152 21.17 -27.73 18.02
N ALA A 153 19.99 -27.84 18.64
CA ALA A 153 19.23 -26.68 19.13
C ALA A 153 20.02 -25.83 20.14
N ALA A 154 20.89 -26.46 20.95
CA ALA A 154 21.80 -25.75 21.85
C ALA A 154 22.83 -24.90 21.08
N GLY A 155 23.38 -25.41 19.98
CA GLY A 155 24.27 -24.64 19.09
C GLY A 155 23.54 -23.47 18.44
N ARG A 156 22.32 -23.68 17.95
CA ARG A 156 21.47 -22.61 17.36
C ARG A 156 21.18 -21.49 18.37
N ARG A 157 20.79 -21.83 19.61
CA ARG A 157 20.61 -20.86 20.71
C ARG A 157 21.91 -20.11 21.04
N SER A 158 23.05 -20.79 21.04
CA SER A 158 24.35 -20.14 21.28
C SER A 158 24.69 -19.12 20.19
N LEU A 159 24.46 -19.46 18.91
CA LEU A 159 24.67 -18.55 17.78
C LEU A 159 23.73 -17.33 17.86
N ALA A 160 22.44 -17.54 18.10
CA ALA A 160 21.46 -16.46 18.26
C ALA A 160 21.87 -15.47 19.36
N ASN A 161 22.19 -15.99 20.56
CA ASN A 161 22.67 -15.22 21.70
C ASN A 161 24.03 -14.51 21.47
N GLU A 162 24.75 -14.84 20.40
CA GLU A 162 26.07 -14.31 20.10
C GLU A 162 26.04 -13.28 18.97
N PHE A 163 25.19 -13.47 17.95
CA PHE A 163 24.87 -12.43 16.96
C PHE A 163 24.05 -11.28 17.58
N ALA A 164 23.13 -11.57 18.50
CA ALA A 164 22.35 -10.55 19.21
C ALA A 164 23.20 -9.56 20.05
N LYS A 165 24.40 -9.98 20.51
CA LYS A 165 25.36 -9.10 21.22
C LYS A 165 25.97 -8.02 20.33
N HIS A 166 25.85 -8.17 19.02
CA HIS A 166 26.33 -7.22 18.01
C HIS A 166 25.18 -6.51 17.29
N GLU A 167 23.96 -6.54 17.87
CA GLU A 167 22.76 -5.92 17.31
C GLU A 167 22.37 -6.48 15.92
N PHE A 168 22.71 -7.74 15.67
CA PHE A 168 22.28 -8.47 14.47
C PHE A 168 21.08 -9.36 14.77
N GLU A 169 20.06 -9.27 13.91
CA GLU A 169 18.85 -10.10 13.96
C GLU A 169 19.13 -11.47 13.31
N THR A 170 18.71 -12.58 13.94
CA THR A 170 18.99 -13.93 13.42
C THR A 170 17.74 -14.65 12.94
N LEU A 171 17.68 -14.96 11.66
CA LEU A 171 16.65 -15.81 11.05
C LEU A 171 17.22 -17.22 10.84
N PHE A 172 16.49 -18.26 11.25
CA PHE A 172 16.86 -19.65 10.99
C PHE A 172 15.97 -20.23 9.89
N ILE A 173 16.58 -20.87 8.88
CA ILE A 173 15.87 -21.52 7.78
C ILE A 173 16.27 -22.99 7.76
N GLU A 174 15.32 -23.87 8.09
CA GLU A 174 15.53 -25.32 8.12
C GLU A 174 15.06 -25.98 6.81
N SER A 175 15.94 -26.75 6.17
CA SER A 175 15.63 -27.48 4.93
C SER A 175 15.36 -28.94 5.25
N TRP A 176 14.08 -29.31 5.20
CA TRP A 176 13.61 -30.69 5.33
C TRP A 176 13.35 -31.28 3.93
N CYS A 177 13.98 -32.42 3.66
CA CYS A 177 13.68 -33.29 2.54
C CYS A 177 13.87 -34.73 3.03
N ASP A 178 12.91 -35.61 2.77
CA ASP A 178 12.85 -37.00 3.24
C ASP A 178 12.67 -38.03 2.11
N ASP A 179 12.38 -37.59 0.88
CA ASP A 179 12.41 -38.46 -0.30
C ASP A 179 13.84 -38.99 -0.54
N SER A 180 14.02 -40.30 -0.33
CA SER A 180 15.30 -40.99 -0.52
C SER A 180 15.92 -40.74 -1.90
N ARG A 181 15.10 -40.59 -2.95
CA ARG A 181 15.60 -40.36 -4.32
C ARG A 181 16.31 -39.02 -4.42
N ILE A 182 15.66 -37.96 -3.92
CA ILE A 182 16.22 -36.60 -3.89
C ILE A 182 17.45 -36.55 -2.98
N ILE A 183 17.46 -37.28 -1.86
CA ILE A 183 18.62 -37.36 -0.96
C ILE A 183 19.79 -38.09 -1.64
N GLU A 184 19.57 -39.27 -2.22
CA GLU A 184 20.60 -40.04 -2.93
C GLU A 184 21.17 -39.26 -4.12
N GLU A 185 20.32 -38.58 -4.87
CA GLU A 185 20.67 -37.76 -6.03
C GLU A 185 21.45 -36.50 -5.62
N ASN A 186 21.05 -35.80 -4.54
CA ASN A 186 21.87 -34.75 -3.95
C ASN A 186 23.21 -35.30 -3.38
N VAL A 187 23.27 -36.53 -2.86
CA VAL A 187 24.53 -37.17 -2.44
C VAL A 187 25.41 -37.47 -3.67
N ARG A 188 24.84 -37.94 -4.80
CA ARG A 188 25.56 -38.14 -6.07
C ARG A 188 26.13 -36.80 -6.58
N ARG A 189 25.31 -35.74 -6.67
CA ARG A 189 25.77 -34.38 -7.03
C ARG A 189 26.90 -33.91 -6.14
N VAL A 190 26.73 -33.96 -4.82
CA VAL A 190 27.75 -33.50 -3.87
C VAL A 190 29.03 -34.35 -3.96
N LYS A 191 28.97 -35.63 -4.31
CA LYS A 191 30.17 -36.45 -4.59
C LYS A 191 30.91 -36.06 -5.87
N ILE A 192 30.23 -35.46 -6.84
CA ILE A 192 30.80 -35.04 -8.13
C ILE A 192 31.32 -33.60 -8.07
N SER A 193 30.60 -32.68 -7.42
CA SER A 193 30.95 -31.25 -7.37
C SER A 193 31.67 -30.79 -6.09
N SER A 194 31.63 -31.55 -4.98
CA SER A 194 32.37 -31.19 -3.75
C SER A 194 33.69 -31.96 -3.63
N PRO A 195 34.85 -31.29 -3.55
CA PRO A 195 36.15 -31.94 -3.38
C PRO A 195 36.27 -32.82 -2.12
N ASP A 196 35.48 -32.53 -1.08
CA ASP A 196 35.59 -33.13 0.26
C ASP A 196 35.03 -34.57 0.38
N VAL A 197 34.47 -35.19 -0.68
CA VAL A 197 33.75 -36.49 -0.59
C VAL A 197 34.36 -37.59 -1.49
N SER A 198 35.64 -37.45 -1.83
CA SER A 198 36.37 -38.27 -2.81
C SER A 198 36.89 -39.63 -2.31
N ILE A 199 36.73 -39.97 -1.02
CA ILE A 199 37.36 -41.15 -0.40
C ILE A 199 36.40 -42.34 -0.15
N ILE A 200 35.07 -42.16 -0.17
CA ILE A 200 34.12 -43.19 0.31
C ILE A 200 33.05 -43.59 -0.74
N ILE A 201 33.15 -44.84 -1.21
CA ILE A 201 32.23 -45.62 -2.07
C ILE A 201 32.19 -45.17 -3.55
N ALA A 202 32.40 -46.14 -4.44
CA ALA A 202 32.49 -46.01 -5.90
C ALA A 202 31.25 -46.56 -6.64
N LYS A 203 31.07 -46.07 -7.88
CA LYS A 203 30.03 -46.41 -8.89
C LYS A 203 28.59 -45.94 -8.61
N ALA A 204 27.86 -45.77 -9.72
CA ALA A 204 26.48 -45.30 -9.89
C ALA A 204 26.22 -43.79 -9.70
N ALA A 205 25.40 -43.26 -10.60
CA ALA A 205 24.98 -41.87 -10.84
C ALA A 205 23.55 -41.92 -11.47
N GLU A 206 22.81 -40.89 -11.86
CA GLU A 206 23.18 -39.48 -12.15
C GLU A 206 22.30 -38.44 -11.40
N LEU A 207 21.28 -37.81 -12.01
CA LEU A 207 20.89 -36.39 -11.76
C LEU A 207 19.38 -36.08 -11.71
N SER A 208 18.99 -35.01 -10.99
CA SER A 208 17.75 -34.24 -11.17
C SER A 208 17.90 -32.72 -10.85
N SER A 209 17.73 -31.88 -11.87
CA SER A 209 17.52 -30.42 -11.81
C SER A 209 16.75 -30.03 -13.07
N SER A 210 16.14 -28.85 -13.14
CA SER A 210 15.51 -28.37 -14.40
C SER A 210 16.55 -27.62 -15.23
N HIS A 211 16.65 -27.95 -16.52
CA HIS A 211 17.51 -27.24 -17.47
C HIS A 211 16.76 -26.05 -18.06
N THR A 212 17.45 -24.91 -18.27
CA THR A 212 16.85 -23.70 -18.87
C THR A 212 17.55 -23.34 -20.17
N ASP A 213 16.91 -23.58 -21.30
CA ASP A 213 17.36 -23.21 -22.63
C ASP A 213 16.85 -21.81 -23.02
N SER A 214 17.70 -20.97 -23.60
CA SER A 214 17.38 -19.61 -24.05
C SER A 214 17.65 -19.43 -25.55
N VAL A 215 16.65 -18.93 -26.28
CA VAL A 215 16.65 -18.82 -27.75
C VAL A 215 16.11 -17.47 -28.21
N ALA A 216 16.81 -16.84 -29.15
CA ALA A 216 16.36 -15.60 -29.80
C ALA A 216 15.21 -15.88 -30.80
N ALA A 217 14.22 -15.00 -30.86
CA ALA A 217 13.12 -15.11 -31.83
C ALA A 217 13.59 -15.09 -33.30
N GLY A 218 12.82 -15.70 -34.21
CA GLY A 218 13.03 -15.59 -35.65
C GLY A 218 12.88 -14.17 -36.21
N VAL A 219 13.31 -13.97 -37.47
CA VAL A 219 13.21 -12.67 -38.16
C VAL A 219 11.80 -12.48 -38.73
N SER A 220 11.09 -11.44 -38.30
CA SER A 220 9.80 -11.02 -38.86
C SER A 220 9.94 -10.13 -40.10
N VAL A 221 8.87 -10.00 -40.88
CA VAL A 221 8.83 -9.15 -42.08
C VAL A 221 9.07 -7.67 -41.75
N ASP A 222 8.46 -7.16 -40.67
CA ASP A 222 8.55 -5.76 -40.22
C ASP A 222 9.49 -5.56 -39.02
N ALA A 223 10.67 -6.19 -39.04
CA ALA A 223 11.57 -6.29 -37.88
C ALA A 223 11.98 -4.96 -37.20
N ASN A 224 11.91 -3.82 -37.90
CA ASN A 224 12.27 -2.49 -37.40
C ASN A 224 11.10 -1.74 -36.70
N SER A 225 9.92 -2.36 -36.62
CA SER A 225 8.72 -1.80 -35.99
C SER A 225 8.50 -2.43 -34.61
N TYR A 226 8.27 -1.62 -33.58
CA TYR A 226 7.84 -2.14 -32.27
C TYR A 226 6.31 -2.33 -32.24
N LYS A 227 5.57 -1.49 -32.96
CA LYS A 227 4.10 -1.53 -33.02
C LYS A 227 3.52 -2.55 -34.00
N ALA A 228 4.21 -2.85 -35.11
CA ALA A 228 3.73 -3.87 -36.06
C ALA A 228 4.15 -5.27 -35.58
N ASP A 229 3.18 -6.07 -35.14
CA ASP A 229 3.41 -7.49 -34.85
C ASP A 229 3.35 -8.33 -36.14
N GLY A 230 4.36 -8.12 -36.98
CA GLY A 230 4.50 -8.81 -38.26
C GLY A 230 4.87 -10.29 -38.08
N PRO A 231 4.39 -11.19 -38.97
CA PRO A 231 4.73 -12.61 -38.93
C PRO A 231 6.21 -12.84 -39.27
N LEU A 232 6.68 -14.07 -39.04
CA LEU A 232 7.97 -14.54 -39.51
C LEU A 232 8.13 -14.36 -41.03
N SER A 233 9.33 -14.00 -41.43
CA SER A 233 9.79 -14.12 -42.81
C SER A 233 10.11 -15.60 -43.14
N GLU A 234 10.18 -15.94 -44.42
CA GLU A 234 10.65 -17.26 -44.90
C GLU A 234 12.00 -17.67 -44.27
N LYS A 235 12.90 -16.69 -44.09
CA LYS A 235 14.17 -16.81 -43.37
C LYS A 235 14.01 -17.12 -41.87
N GLY A 236 12.95 -16.61 -41.25
CA GLY A 236 12.58 -16.88 -39.85
C GLY A 236 11.93 -18.24 -39.63
N GLU A 237 11.14 -18.73 -40.60
CA GLU A 237 10.55 -20.08 -40.55
C GLU A 237 11.62 -21.18 -40.67
N ASP A 238 12.57 -21.04 -41.62
CA ASP A 238 13.72 -21.95 -41.76
C ASP A 238 14.58 -21.99 -40.47
N TYR A 239 14.80 -20.84 -39.84
CA TYR A 239 15.46 -20.74 -38.54
C TYR A 239 14.71 -21.54 -37.44
N ALA A 240 13.42 -21.27 -37.26
CA ALA A 240 12.60 -21.91 -36.23
C ALA A 240 12.58 -23.45 -36.37
N LYS A 241 12.56 -23.93 -37.61
CA LYS A 241 12.67 -25.35 -37.93
C LYS A 241 14.05 -25.93 -37.55
N LYS A 242 15.15 -25.30 -37.99
CA LYS A 242 16.53 -25.75 -37.69
C LYS A 242 16.81 -25.76 -36.18
N MET A 243 16.40 -24.72 -35.46
CA MET A 243 16.49 -24.65 -34.00
C MET A 243 15.75 -25.82 -33.33
N THR A 244 14.51 -26.10 -33.77
CA THR A 244 13.72 -27.23 -33.27
C THR A 244 14.39 -28.59 -33.53
N GLU A 245 14.97 -28.80 -34.72
CA GLU A 245 15.67 -30.04 -35.08
C GLU A 245 16.96 -30.24 -34.27
N ILE A 246 17.74 -29.17 -34.02
CA ILE A 246 18.98 -29.22 -33.23
C ILE A 246 18.68 -29.45 -31.74
N LEU A 247 17.71 -28.74 -31.15
CA LEU A 247 17.35 -28.87 -29.74
C LEU A 247 16.89 -30.28 -29.39
N LEU A 248 16.04 -30.87 -30.24
CA LEU A 248 15.53 -32.24 -30.02
C LEU A 248 16.65 -33.27 -30.17
N LYS A 249 17.51 -33.12 -31.17
CA LYS A 249 18.69 -33.98 -31.34
C LYS A 249 19.67 -33.87 -30.17
N HIS A 250 19.81 -32.69 -29.56
CA HIS A 250 20.62 -32.51 -28.35
C HIS A 250 20.04 -33.33 -27.19
N ARG A 251 18.75 -33.12 -26.85
CA ARG A 251 18.07 -33.86 -25.76
C ARG A 251 18.03 -35.37 -26.00
N GLU A 252 17.92 -35.83 -27.25
CA GLU A 252 18.07 -37.25 -27.62
C GLU A 252 19.49 -37.76 -27.37
N SER A 253 20.52 -36.97 -27.69
CA SER A 253 21.93 -37.34 -27.44
C SER A 253 22.29 -37.36 -25.96
N GLU A 254 21.74 -36.45 -25.15
CA GLU A 254 21.83 -36.49 -23.69
C GLU A 254 21.16 -37.75 -23.14
N LYS A 255 19.92 -38.05 -23.58
CA LYS A 255 19.22 -39.26 -23.16
C LYS A 255 20.06 -40.51 -23.43
N GLN A 256 20.68 -40.61 -24.60
CA GLN A 256 21.56 -41.73 -24.92
C GLN A 256 22.80 -41.76 -24.01
N ALA A 257 23.43 -40.61 -23.74
CA ALA A 257 24.59 -40.52 -22.85
C ALA A 257 24.28 -40.87 -21.38
N MET A 258 23.04 -40.65 -20.92
CA MET A 258 22.57 -41.11 -19.60
C MET A 258 22.27 -42.62 -19.59
N VAL A 259 21.62 -43.14 -20.64
CA VAL A 259 21.35 -44.58 -20.81
C VAL A 259 22.65 -45.39 -20.86
N ASP A 260 23.65 -44.90 -21.58
CA ASP A 260 24.97 -45.53 -21.71
C ASP A 260 25.78 -45.49 -20.39
N GLN A 261 25.43 -44.60 -19.44
CA GLN A 261 26.14 -44.43 -18.17
C GLN A 261 25.54 -45.16 -16.95
N ALA A 262 24.29 -45.68 -17.05
CA ALA A 262 23.79 -46.93 -16.43
C ALA A 262 22.29 -46.99 -16.05
N GLU A 263 21.39 -46.14 -16.59
CA GLU A 263 19.93 -46.30 -16.40
C GLU A 263 19.20 -46.61 -17.72
N PRO A 264 18.82 -47.89 -17.99
CA PRO A 264 18.19 -48.27 -19.26
C PRO A 264 16.76 -47.72 -19.47
N ASP A 265 16.12 -47.26 -18.40
CA ASP A 265 14.78 -46.65 -18.41
C ASP A 265 14.83 -45.11 -18.18
N TYR A 266 15.98 -44.45 -18.35
CA TYR A 266 16.10 -43.01 -18.11
C TYR A 266 15.11 -42.19 -18.97
N ALA A 267 14.24 -41.45 -18.29
CA ALA A 267 13.21 -40.62 -18.91
C ALA A 267 13.58 -39.14 -18.80
N LEU A 268 13.71 -38.47 -19.96
CA LEU A 268 13.84 -37.02 -20.02
C LEU A 268 12.65 -36.34 -19.32
N LYS A 269 12.93 -35.23 -18.63
CA LYS A 269 11.87 -34.36 -18.11
C LYS A 269 10.99 -33.83 -19.26
N PRO A 270 9.71 -33.53 -18.98
CA PRO A 270 8.88 -32.77 -19.90
C PRO A 270 9.54 -31.41 -20.20
N LEU A 271 9.48 -30.98 -21.47
CA LEU A 271 9.91 -29.65 -21.89
C LEU A 271 8.68 -28.73 -21.94
N THR A 272 8.70 -27.65 -21.15
CA THR A 272 7.80 -26.51 -21.29
C THR A 272 8.48 -25.43 -22.14
N VAL A 273 7.74 -24.79 -23.03
CA VAL A 273 8.22 -23.63 -23.82
C VAL A 273 7.52 -22.37 -23.35
N TRP A 274 8.24 -21.29 -23.07
CA TRP A 274 7.69 -19.96 -22.81
C TRP A 274 7.99 -19.01 -23.98
N THR A 275 7.00 -18.25 -24.40
CA THR A 275 7.11 -17.23 -25.46
C THR A 275 6.57 -15.88 -24.98
N SER A 276 6.92 -14.79 -25.67
CA SER A 276 6.08 -13.59 -25.63
C SER A 276 4.74 -13.83 -26.35
N THR A 277 3.77 -12.92 -26.22
CA THR A 277 2.51 -12.92 -26.99
C THR A 277 2.75 -12.58 -28.47
N ARG A 278 3.83 -11.84 -28.77
CA ARG A 278 4.20 -11.41 -30.12
C ARG A 278 4.30 -12.59 -31.10
N ARG A 279 3.66 -12.47 -32.28
CA ARG A 279 3.55 -13.50 -33.32
C ARG A 279 4.91 -14.11 -33.67
N ARG A 280 5.94 -13.31 -33.91
CA ARG A 280 7.29 -13.81 -34.23
C ARG A 280 7.84 -14.81 -33.19
N THR A 281 7.54 -14.65 -31.91
CA THR A 281 7.95 -15.61 -30.86
C THR A 281 7.04 -16.84 -30.78
N VAL A 282 5.74 -16.67 -30.97
CA VAL A 282 4.77 -17.78 -31.00
C VAL A 282 4.98 -18.68 -32.22
N GLU A 283 5.20 -18.08 -33.39
CA GLU A 283 5.50 -18.76 -34.65
C GLU A 283 6.88 -19.44 -34.63
N THR A 284 7.86 -18.88 -33.90
CA THR A 284 9.15 -19.57 -33.67
C THR A 284 8.96 -20.86 -32.84
N ALA A 285 7.97 -20.89 -31.93
CA ALA A 285 7.62 -22.08 -31.14
C ALA A 285 6.71 -23.09 -31.88
N LYS A 286 6.20 -22.76 -33.07
CA LYS A 286 5.19 -23.54 -33.82
C LYS A 286 5.59 -25.00 -34.02
N TYR A 287 6.82 -25.26 -34.49
CA TYR A 287 7.29 -26.63 -34.76
C TYR A 287 7.48 -27.48 -33.49
N LEU A 288 7.65 -26.87 -32.32
CA LEU A 288 7.62 -27.56 -31.03
C LEU A 288 6.17 -27.85 -30.60
N HIS A 289 5.25 -26.91 -30.83
CA HIS A 289 3.83 -27.12 -30.55
C HIS A 289 3.22 -28.25 -31.42
N GLU A 290 3.53 -28.27 -32.72
CA GLU A 290 3.15 -29.33 -33.67
C GLU A 290 3.70 -30.71 -33.28
N LYS A 291 4.81 -30.77 -32.54
CA LYS A 291 5.38 -31.98 -31.95
C LYS A 291 4.81 -32.34 -30.56
N GLY A 292 3.84 -31.58 -30.04
CA GLY A 292 3.13 -31.85 -28.79
C GLY A 292 3.73 -31.20 -27.54
N TYR A 293 4.71 -30.30 -27.65
CA TYR A 293 5.28 -29.62 -26.48
C TYR A 293 4.37 -28.51 -25.94
N LYS A 294 4.40 -28.33 -24.60
CA LYS A 294 3.54 -27.38 -23.89
C LYS A 294 4.09 -25.95 -24.00
N VAL A 295 3.56 -25.17 -24.93
CA VAL A 295 3.85 -23.73 -25.05
C VAL A 295 2.96 -22.93 -24.07
N ARG A 296 3.54 -21.94 -23.38
CA ARG A 296 2.83 -20.95 -22.56
C ARG A 296 3.26 -19.54 -22.99
N GLN A 297 2.31 -18.65 -23.26
CA GLN A 297 2.61 -17.26 -23.62
C GLN A 297 2.67 -16.37 -22.38
N ARG A 298 3.57 -15.38 -22.34
CA ARG A 298 3.75 -14.41 -21.25
C ARG A 298 3.90 -13.00 -21.82
N SER A 299 2.99 -12.09 -21.47
CA SER A 299 3.08 -10.69 -21.89
C SER A 299 4.33 -9.98 -21.33
N GLN A 300 4.81 -10.42 -20.16
CA GLN A 300 6.02 -9.91 -19.51
C GLN A 300 7.31 -10.23 -20.28
N LEU A 301 7.32 -11.23 -21.17
CA LEU A 301 8.45 -11.57 -22.05
C LEU A 301 8.51 -10.69 -23.33
N SER A 302 7.71 -9.62 -23.40
CA SER A 302 7.75 -8.65 -24.51
C SER A 302 9.07 -7.86 -24.54
N GLN A 303 9.52 -7.50 -25.74
CA GLN A 303 10.78 -6.77 -25.96
C GLN A 303 10.81 -5.40 -25.26
N LEU A 304 12.01 -4.85 -25.06
CA LEU A 304 12.21 -3.49 -24.57
C LEU A 304 11.51 -2.48 -25.49
N ASN A 305 10.73 -1.55 -24.94
CA ASN A 305 10.07 -0.50 -25.73
C ASN A 305 11.08 0.61 -26.16
N PRO A 306 11.29 0.86 -27.47
CA PRO A 306 12.24 1.86 -27.97
C PRO A 306 11.73 3.31 -27.97
N GLY A 307 10.43 3.56 -27.66
CA GLY A 307 9.90 4.91 -27.56
C GLY A 307 10.06 5.77 -28.83
N VAL A 308 10.53 7.02 -28.68
CA VAL A 308 10.75 7.93 -29.84
C VAL A 308 11.90 7.52 -30.77
N CYS A 309 12.66 6.48 -30.41
CA CYS A 309 13.71 5.91 -31.26
C CYS A 309 13.19 4.81 -32.21
N GLU A 310 11.91 4.44 -32.13
CA GLU A 310 11.24 3.53 -33.08
C GLU A 310 11.47 3.96 -34.55
N MET A 311 11.84 3.01 -35.42
CA MET A 311 12.17 3.22 -36.85
C MET A 311 13.31 4.22 -37.16
N LYS A 312 14.05 4.73 -36.16
CA LYS A 312 15.22 5.60 -36.40
C LYS A 312 16.51 4.78 -36.48
N SER A 313 17.38 5.09 -37.43
CA SER A 313 18.74 4.55 -37.45
C SER A 313 19.60 5.23 -36.38
N GLU A 314 20.60 4.53 -35.86
CA GLU A 314 21.49 5.06 -34.80
C GLU A 314 22.13 6.41 -35.19
N ARG A 315 22.63 6.51 -36.45
CA ARG A 315 23.14 7.77 -37.01
C ARG A 315 22.15 8.92 -36.93
N ARG A 316 20.85 8.64 -37.05
CA ARG A 316 19.76 9.63 -36.94
C ARG A 316 19.45 9.95 -35.48
N ILE A 317 19.48 8.96 -34.57
CA ILE A 317 19.33 9.17 -33.12
C ILE A 317 20.46 10.06 -32.59
N ARG A 318 21.72 9.79 -32.94
CA ARG A 318 22.91 10.63 -32.62
C ARG A 318 22.82 12.06 -33.18
N GLN A 319 22.00 12.30 -34.20
CA GLN A 319 21.79 13.63 -34.81
C GLN A 319 20.58 14.38 -34.22
N GLU A 320 19.49 13.68 -33.91
CA GLU A 320 18.25 14.27 -33.39
C GLU A 320 18.23 14.40 -31.85
N TYR A 321 19.00 13.57 -31.13
CA TYR A 321 19.04 13.53 -29.65
C TYR A 321 20.47 13.41 -29.07
N PRO A 322 21.43 14.27 -29.44
CA PRO A 322 22.83 14.12 -29.01
C PRO A 322 23.03 14.12 -27.48
N GLU A 323 22.24 14.91 -26.74
CA GLU A 323 22.31 14.92 -25.26
C GLU A 323 21.78 13.63 -24.61
N GLU A 324 20.76 13.00 -25.20
CA GLU A 324 20.22 11.74 -24.68
C GLU A 324 21.17 10.58 -24.97
N VAL A 325 21.83 10.59 -26.15
CA VAL A 325 22.92 9.64 -26.42
C VAL A 325 24.07 9.80 -25.44
N ALA A 326 24.49 11.02 -25.11
CA ALA A 326 25.56 11.24 -24.12
C ALA A 326 25.17 10.75 -22.71
N LYS A 327 23.89 10.86 -22.33
CA LYS A 327 23.36 10.28 -21.07
C LYS A 327 23.30 8.75 -21.13
N HIS A 328 22.91 8.18 -22.27
CA HIS A 328 22.87 6.73 -22.51
C HIS A 328 24.26 6.09 -22.54
N GLU A 329 25.27 6.75 -23.13
CA GLU A 329 26.66 6.27 -23.12
C GLU A 329 27.30 6.34 -21.72
N LEU A 330 26.75 7.15 -20.81
CA LEU A 330 27.19 7.27 -19.42
C LEU A 330 26.52 6.25 -18.48
N ASP A 331 25.23 5.93 -18.69
CA ASP A 331 24.53 4.85 -17.99
C ASP A 331 23.54 4.11 -18.93
N PRO A 332 24.00 3.09 -19.68
CA PRO A 332 23.16 2.34 -20.62
C PRO A 332 22.09 1.47 -19.94
N TYR A 333 22.12 1.33 -18.61
CA TYR A 333 21.21 0.43 -17.89
C TYR A 333 19.96 1.17 -17.37
N HIS A 334 20.16 2.35 -16.77
CA HIS A 334 19.08 3.18 -16.23
C HIS A 334 18.60 4.26 -17.20
N HIS A 335 19.37 4.62 -18.23
CA HIS A 335 18.92 5.65 -19.18
C HIS A 335 17.65 5.22 -19.92
N ARG A 336 16.69 6.14 -19.99
CA ARG A 336 15.41 5.96 -20.68
C ARG A 336 15.21 7.09 -21.68
N TYR A 337 15.36 6.79 -22.98
CA TYR A 337 14.98 7.70 -24.06
C TYR A 337 13.48 8.11 -23.94
N PRO A 338 13.06 9.28 -24.48
CA PRO A 338 11.68 9.73 -24.33
C PRO A 338 10.65 8.69 -24.80
N ARG A 339 9.64 8.40 -23.95
CA ARG A 339 8.60 7.38 -24.16
C ARG A 339 9.10 5.94 -24.33
N ALA A 340 10.38 5.66 -24.06
CA ALA A 340 10.99 4.33 -24.09
C ALA A 340 10.96 3.64 -22.72
N GLU A 341 11.58 2.47 -22.65
CA GLU A 341 11.81 1.65 -21.45
C GLU A 341 13.33 1.44 -21.28
N SER A 342 13.82 1.40 -20.04
CA SER A 342 15.23 1.12 -19.70
C SER A 342 15.45 -0.36 -19.36
N TYR A 343 16.71 -0.82 -19.30
CA TYR A 343 16.99 -2.19 -18.85
C TYR A 343 16.60 -2.41 -17.37
N HIS A 344 16.65 -1.36 -16.55
CA HIS A 344 16.11 -1.39 -15.18
C HIS A 344 14.59 -1.60 -15.15
N ASP A 345 13.83 -0.86 -15.97
CA ASP A 345 12.37 -1.01 -16.10
C ASP A 345 12.00 -2.46 -16.49
N LEU A 346 12.73 -3.01 -17.47
CA LEU A 346 12.57 -4.38 -17.94
C LEU A 346 12.92 -5.42 -16.85
N ALA A 347 13.93 -5.15 -16.02
CA ALA A 347 14.31 -6.02 -14.90
C ALA A 347 13.24 -6.07 -13.80
N VAL A 348 12.61 -4.94 -13.48
CA VAL A 348 11.46 -4.88 -12.57
C VAL A 348 10.25 -5.62 -13.19
N ARG A 349 9.96 -5.40 -14.49
CA ARG A 349 8.88 -6.09 -15.22
C ARG A 349 9.03 -7.62 -15.27
N LEU A 350 10.26 -8.14 -15.19
CA LEU A 350 10.54 -9.58 -15.26
C LEU A 350 10.55 -10.28 -13.89
N GLU A 351 10.41 -9.58 -12.76
CA GLU A 351 10.38 -10.21 -11.43
C GLU A 351 9.33 -11.35 -11.30
N PRO A 352 8.06 -11.21 -11.76
CA PRO A 352 7.09 -12.29 -11.65
C PRO A 352 7.48 -13.53 -12.46
N ILE A 353 8.21 -13.34 -13.56
CA ILE A 353 8.72 -14.42 -14.42
C ILE A 353 9.89 -15.12 -13.76
N ILE A 354 10.79 -14.38 -13.10
CA ILE A 354 11.88 -14.95 -12.29
C ILE A 354 11.31 -15.81 -11.14
N LEU A 355 10.29 -15.33 -10.44
CA LEU A 355 9.63 -16.06 -9.36
C LEU A 355 8.82 -17.29 -9.84
N GLU A 356 8.39 -17.34 -11.11
CA GLU A 356 7.80 -18.55 -11.71
C GLU A 356 8.87 -19.51 -12.24
N LEU A 357 10.00 -18.99 -12.75
CA LEU A 357 11.13 -19.78 -13.26
C LEU A 357 11.77 -20.61 -12.14
N GLU A 358 12.06 -19.99 -10.99
CA GLU A 358 12.56 -20.67 -9.78
C GLU A 358 11.53 -21.65 -9.16
N ARG A 359 10.33 -21.81 -9.76
CA ARG A 359 9.29 -22.79 -9.38
C ARG A 359 9.05 -23.89 -10.43
N GLU A 360 9.56 -23.76 -11.65
CA GLU A 360 9.30 -24.73 -12.73
C GLU A 360 10.24 -25.96 -12.60
N GLN A 361 9.63 -27.11 -12.32
CA GLN A 361 10.35 -28.38 -12.09
C GLN A 361 10.69 -29.14 -13.38
N ASN A 362 10.01 -28.76 -14.47
CA ASN A 362 10.21 -29.23 -15.83
C ASN A 362 11.38 -28.49 -16.49
N ASP A 363 11.93 -29.04 -17.58
CA ASP A 363 12.89 -28.27 -18.38
C ASP A 363 12.15 -27.14 -19.12
N LEU A 364 12.84 -26.02 -19.31
CA LEU A 364 12.24 -24.76 -19.75
C LEU A 364 13.00 -24.17 -20.94
N LEU A 365 12.33 -24.03 -22.08
CA LEU A 365 12.82 -23.28 -23.23
C LEU A 365 12.19 -21.89 -23.27
N ILE A 366 12.99 -20.82 -23.24
CA ILE A 366 12.52 -19.43 -23.33
C ILE A 366 12.83 -18.87 -24.72
N ILE A 367 11.79 -18.57 -25.49
CA ILE A 367 11.90 -17.95 -26.83
C ILE A 367 11.45 -16.49 -26.74
N ALA A 368 12.40 -15.57 -26.74
CA ALA A 368 12.15 -14.15 -26.47
C ALA A 368 12.97 -13.20 -27.38
N HIS A 369 12.87 -11.90 -27.11
CA HIS A 369 13.78 -10.91 -27.69
C HIS A 369 15.10 -10.87 -26.92
N GLU A 370 16.20 -10.56 -27.59
CA GLU A 370 17.53 -10.47 -26.96
C GLU A 370 17.53 -9.61 -25.69
N SER A 371 16.89 -8.43 -25.70
CA SER A 371 16.81 -7.56 -24.52
C SER A 371 16.24 -8.26 -23.26
N VAL A 372 15.32 -9.22 -23.44
CA VAL A 372 14.71 -10.02 -22.38
C VAL A 372 15.66 -11.13 -21.93
N LEU A 373 16.33 -11.79 -22.88
CA LEU A 373 17.32 -12.82 -22.60
C LEU A 373 18.53 -12.27 -21.83
N ARG A 374 19.01 -11.07 -22.18
CA ARG A 374 20.07 -10.34 -21.45
C ARG A 374 19.74 -10.18 -19.97
N VAL A 375 18.50 -9.79 -19.66
CA VAL A 375 18.05 -9.53 -18.28
C VAL A 375 17.84 -10.84 -17.51
N LEU A 376 17.26 -11.88 -18.13
CA LEU A 376 17.07 -13.20 -17.51
C LEU A 376 18.41 -13.93 -17.28
N TYR A 377 19.34 -13.85 -18.22
CA TYR A 377 20.71 -14.36 -18.06
C TYR A 377 21.48 -13.56 -16.99
N GLY A 378 21.31 -12.24 -16.96
CA GLY A 378 21.86 -11.39 -15.91
C GLY A 378 21.42 -11.80 -14.51
N TYR A 379 20.15 -12.17 -14.34
CA TYR A 379 19.66 -12.80 -13.10
C TYR A 379 20.31 -14.17 -12.85
N LEU A 380 20.19 -15.11 -13.79
CA LEU A 380 20.61 -16.50 -13.60
C LEU A 380 22.13 -16.66 -13.41
N MET A 381 22.93 -15.83 -14.05
CA MET A 381 24.40 -15.81 -13.94
C MET A 381 24.93 -14.76 -12.96
N ALA A 382 24.03 -14.07 -12.23
CA ALA A 382 24.32 -13.05 -11.23
C ALA A 382 25.25 -11.91 -11.70
N CYS A 383 25.09 -11.49 -12.96
CA CYS A 383 25.90 -10.42 -13.59
C CYS A 383 25.65 -9.05 -12.95
N ASN A 384 26.58 -8.11 -13.14
CA ASN A 384 26.41 -6.73 -12.71
C ASN A 384 25.36 -6.02 -13.58
N ALA A 385 24.64 -5.03 -13.03
CA ALA A 385 23.70 -4.23 -13.81
C ALA A 385 24.39 -3.54 -15.00
N ALA A 386 25.63 -3.09 -14.81
CA ALA A 386 26.47 -2.49 -15.84
C ALA A 386 26.80 -3.43 -17.01
N ASP A 387 26.82 -4.76 -16.80
CA ASP A 387 27.21 -5.74 -17.84
C ASP A 387 26.01 -6.13 -18.73
N ILE A 388 24.79 -6.09 -18.20
CA ILE A 388 23.56 -6.57 -18.86
C ILE A 388 23.32 -5.95 -20.25
N PRO A 389 23.55 -4.64 -20.50
CA PRO A 389 23.39 -4.03 -21.82
C PRO A 389 24.39 -4.52 -22.88
N PHE A 390 25.45 -5.24 -22.49
CA PHE A 390 26.53 -5.71 -23.36
C PHE A 390 26.55 -7.23 -23.58
N LEU A 391 25.61 -7.99 -23.00
CA LEU A 391 25.53 -9.44 -23.15
C LEU A 391 25.02 -9.85 -24.55
N GLU A 392 25.81 -10.64 -25.30
CA GLU A 392 25.51 -11.02 -26.70
C GLU A 392 24.72 -12.34 -26.81
N PHE A 393 23.62 -12.31 -27.57
CA PHE A 393 22.78 -13.49 -27.89
C PHE A 393 22.71 -13.72 -29.42
N PRO A 394 23.78 -14.24 -30.06
CA PRO A 394 23.79 -14.53 -31.49
C PRO A 394 22.77 -15.64 -31.82
N ARG A 395 22.05 -15.51 -32.94
CA ARG A 395 20.90 -16.38 -33.24
C ARG A 395 21.29 -17.83 -33.58
N ASP A 396 22.53 -18.06 -33.99
CA ASP A 396 23.09 -19.39 -34.26
C ASP A 396 23.58 -20.11 -32.99
N GLU A 397 23.29 -19.62 -31.79
CA GLU A 397 23.53 -20.31 -30.53
C GLU A 397 22.25 -20.42 -29.68
N ILE A 398 22.01 -21.60 -29.13
CA ILE A 398 21.09 -21.82 -28.01
C ILE A 398 21.94 -21.76 -26.73
N ILE A 399 21.51 -20.99 -25.73
CA ILE A 399 22.22 -20.92 -24.44
C ILE A 399 21.49 -21.79 -23.42
N GLU A 400 22.11 -22.90 -23.05
CA GLU A 400 21.67 -23.77 -21.95
C GLU A 400 22.23 -23.23 -20.63
N ILE A 401 21.40 -23.16 -19.59
CA ILE A 401 21.80 -22.85 -18.22
C ILE A 401 21.44 -24.03 -17.31
N ILE A 402 22.45 -24.55 -16.60
CA ILE A 402 22.36 -25.71 -15.71
C ILE A 402 22.55 -25.23 -14.27
N PRO A 403 21.51 -25.28 -13.43
CA PRO A 403 21.63 -24.92 -12.02
C PRO A 403 22.25 -26.06 -11.20
N GLU A 404 23.41 -25.80 -10.59
CA GLU A 404 23.99 -26.68 -9.56
C GLU A 404 23.65 -26.18 -8.15
N SER A 405 23.94 -26.99 -7.13
CA SER A 405 23.72 -26.63 -5.72
C SER A 405 24.67 -25.56 -5.16
N TYR A 406 25.59 -25.03 -5.98
CA TYR A 406 26.63 -24.08 -5.56
C TYR A 406 26.80 -22.90 -6.52
N GLN A 407 26.63 -23.12 -7.82
CA GLN A 407 26.81 -22.15 -8.91
C GLN A 407 25.92 -22.56 -10.09
N ASN A 408 25.63 -21.65 -11.02
CA ASN A 408 25.08 -22.03 -12.33
C ASN A 408 26.22 -22.20 -13.36
N GLU A 409 26.12 -23.21 -14.22
CA GLU A 409 26.96 -23.39 -15.42
C GLU A 409 26.16 -22.97 -16.67
N ALA A 410 26.82 -22.34 -17.64
CA ALA A 410 26.21 -21.99 -18.93
C ALA A 410 26.94 -22.67 -20.10
N ARG A 411 26.19 -23.19 -21.07
CA ARG A 411 26.71 -23.81 -22.30
C ARG A 411 26.08 -23.18 -23.54
N ARG A 412 26.76 -23.30 -24.68
CA ARG A 412 26.32 -22.76 -25.99
C ARG A 412 26.24 -23.91 -27.01
N ILE A 413 25.06 -24.12 -27.59
CA ILE A 413 24.76 -25.17 -28.57
C ILE A 413 24.59 -24.49 -29.94
N HIS A 414 25.54 -24.70 -30.86
CA HIS A 414 25.54 -24.04 -32.16
C HIS A 414 24.51 -24.66 -33.14
N VAL A 415 23.81 -23.80 -33.89
CA VAL A 415 22.78 -24.13 -34.88
C VAL A 415 23.34 -23.90 -36.29
N PRO A 416 23.89 -24.94 -36.95
CA PRO A 416 24.64 -24.76 -38.20
C PRO A 416 23.74 -24.45 -39.41
N GLY A 417 24.30 -23.71 -40.36
CA GLY A 417 23.68 -23.49 -41.68
C GLY A 417 22.64 -22.36 -41.73
N LEU A 418 22.84 -21.31 -40.94
CA LEU A 418 22.07 -20.07 -41.00
C LEU A 418 22.80 -19.00 -41.85
N PRO A 419 22.09 -18.18 -42.65
CA PRO A 419 22.69 -17.06 -43.36
C PRO A 419 23.32 -16.00 -42.43
N ASN A 420 24.51 -15.52 -42.78
CA ASN A 420 25.22 -14.43 -42.08
C ASN A 420 24.42 -13.11 -41.97
N GLU A 421 23.33 -12.95 -42.73
CA GLU A 421 22.41 -11.80 -42.65
C GLU A 421 21.42 -11.90 -41.47
N ILE A 422 21.23 -13.09 -40.90
CA ILE A 422 20.30 -13.37 -39.79
C ILE A 422 21.04 -13.40 -38.45
N ILE A 423 22.32 -13.80 -38.49
CA ILE A 423 23.25 -13.74 -37.36
C ILE A 423 23.74 -12.30 -37.26
N PRO A 424 23.26 -11.48 -36.29
CA PRO A 424 23.72 -10.11 -36.18
C PRO A 424 25.14 -10.14 -35.61
N GLY A 425 26.09 -9.54 -36.32
CA GLY A 425 27.24 -8.98 -35.62
C GLY A 425 26.74 -7.87 -34.69
N SER A 426 27.27 -7.82 -33.48
CA SER A 426 26.96 -6.79 -32.49
C SER A 426 27.13 -5.39 -33.10
N PRO A 427 26.29 -4.39 -32.72
CA PRO A 427 26.54 -3.01 -33.10
C PRO A 427 27.95 -2.61 -32.64
N GLU A 428 28.82 -2.25 -33.58
CA GLU A 428 30.24 -2.04 -33.28
C GLU A 428 30.43 -0.90 -32.27
N ASP A 429 31.29 -1.11 -31.26
CA ASP A 429 31.74 -0.05 -30.34
C ASP A 429 32.30 1.14 -31.12
N ILE A 430 31.52 2.23 -31.23
CA ILE A 430 31.99 3.48 -31.84
C ILE A 430 32.95 4.19 -30.87
N LYS A 431 34.20 3.73 -30.86
CA LYS A 431 35.32 4.41 -30.20
C LYS A 431 35.60 5.73 -30.90
N ILE A 432 35.38 6.84 -30.19
CA ILE A 432 35.85 8.17 -30.57
C ILE A 432 37.04 8.54 -29.66
N PRO A 433 38.17 9.03 -30.21
CA PRO A 433 39.36 9.31 -29.41
C PRO A 433 39.21 10.61 -28.58
N VAL A 434 39.73 10.59 -27.36
CA VAL A 434 39.89 11.77 -26.49
C VAL A 434 41.26 12.40 -26.69
N ILE A 435 41.30 13.73 -26.84
CA ILE A 435 42.42 14.60 -26.43
C ILE A 435 41.78 15.87 -25.80
N ASP A 436 42.31 16.28 -24.66
CA ASP A 436 41.79 17.35 -23.78
C ASP A 436 42.29 18.77 -24.12
N GLU A 437 42.05 19.70 -23.18
CA GLU A 437 42.82 20.94 -22.89
C GLU A 437 42.48 22.23 -23.71
N VAL A 438 42.35 23.45 -23.12
CA VAL A 438 42.48 23.90 -21.70
C VAL A 438 41.96 25.35 -21.41
N LEU A 439 41.79 25.71 -20.12
CA LEU A 439 41.74 27.06 -19.46
C LEU A 439 40.54 28.01 -19.75
N GLU A 440 39.82 28.58 -18.76
CA GLU A 440 40.13 29.64 -17.74
C GLU A 440 40.18 31.10 -18.32
N LYS A 441 39.82 32.22 -17.64
CA LYS A 441 39.48 32.52 -16.21
C LYS A 441 38.73 33.88 -16.02
N GLU A 442 38.40 34.20 -14.75
CA GLU A 442 38.13 35.54 -14.15
C GLU A 442 36.82 36.29 -14.54
N GLY A 443 36.23 37.19 -13.72
CA GLY A 443 36.65 37.76 -12.41
C GLY A 443 35.47 38.37 -11.59
N GLU A 444 35.76 39.04 -10.46
CA GLU A 444 34.83 39.21 -9.31
C GLU A 444 34.64 40.68 -8.80
N VAL A 445 33.74 40.90 -7.81
CA VAL A 445 33.56 42.11 -6.93
C VAL A 445 32.75 43.25 -7.58
N TRP A 446 31.71 43.86 -6.96
CA TRP A 446 31.70 44.79 -5.80
C TRP A 446 30.38 44.80 -4.99
N SER A 447 30.35 45.50 -3.83
CA SER A 447 29.30 45.38 -2.81
C SER A 447 28.71 46.69 -2.25
N ALA A 448 27.49 46.56 -1.72
CA ALA A 448 26.83 47.32 -0.64
C ALA A 448 26.68 48.86 -0.70
N ALA A 449 25.42 49.33 -0.69
CA ALA A 449 25.06 50.67 -0.16
C ALA A 449 23.62 50.75 0.42
N VAL A 450 23.54 50.96 1.74
CA VAL A 450 22.57 51.79 2.52
C VAL A 450 21.06 51.66 2.27
N ALA A 451 20.30 51.52 3.37
CA ALA A 451 18.84 51.66 3.40
C ALA A 451 18.39 52.93 4.16
N GLN A 452 17.39 53.65 3.65
CA GLN A 452 16.48 54.49 4.45
C GLN A 452 15.29 55.03 3.63
N LEU A 453 14.06 54.68 4.04
CA LEU A 453 12.91 55.60 4.20
C LEU A 453 11.65 54.81 4.61
N SER A 454 10.86 55.37 5.53
CA SER A 454 9.55 54.83 5.91
C SER A 454 8.67 55.92 6.54
N ARG A 455 7.37 55.90 6.22
CA ARG A 455 6.21 56.12 7.12
C ARG A 455 4.92 56.40 6.37
N GLN A 456 3.82 55.87 6.95
CA GLN A 456 2.42 56.26 6.70
C GLN A 456 1.94 55.94 5.26
N ILE A 457 0.65 55.76 4.98
CA ILE A 457 -0.59 56.08 5.73
C ILE A 457 -1.37 54.78 6.05
N GLY A 458 -2.22 54.80 7.08
CA GLY A 458 -3.20 53.73 7.33
C GLY A 458 -4.62 54.26 7.34
N PHE A 459 -5.58 53.45 6.88
CA PHE A 459 -7.02 53.72 6.99
C PHE A 459 -7.74 52.48 7.53
N LYS A 460 -8.78 52.70 8.33
CA LYS A 460 -9.76 51.68 8.72
C LYS A 460 -11.02 51.87 7.86
N SER A 461 -11.67 50.78 7.49
CA SER A 461 -13.07 50.79 7.04
C SER A 461 -13.87 49.75 7.83
N ALA A 462 -15.20 49.85 7.79
CA ALA A 462 -16.10 49.09 8.66
C ALA A 462 -16.66 47.84 7.97
N TYR A 463 -16.92 46.79 8.77
CA TYR A 463 -17.55 45.56 8.31
C TYR A 463 -19.07 45.72 8.19
N PHE A 464 -19.63 45.30 7.06
CA PHE A 464 -21.03 44.85 6.98
C PHE A 464 -21.13 43.40 7.45
N MET A 465 -22.25 43.03 8.09
CA MET A 465 -22.42 41.72 8.72
C MET A 465 -23.32 40.82 7.85
N VAL A 466 -22.73 39.79 7.24
CA VAL A 466 -23.44 38.78 6.43
C VAL A 466 -23.74 37.55 7.29
N SER A 467 -24.96 37.03 7.23
CA SER A 467 -25.35 35.80 7.90
C SER A 467 -25.11 34.58 7.00
N ILE A 468 -24.23 33.67 7.42
CA ILE A 468 -23.88 32.44 6.69
C ILE A 468 -24.58 31.25 7.37
N THR A 469 -25.11 30.31 6.58
CA THR A 469 -25.79 29.09 7.07
C THR A 469 -25.26 27.85 6.34
N ALA A 470 -24.90 26.79 7.07
CA ALA A 470 -24.42 25.54 6.49
C ALA A 470 -25.59 24.67 5.99
N GLU A 471 -25.64 24.45 4.67
CA GLU A 471 -26.65 23.58 4.03
C GLU A 471 -26.23 22.09 4.06
N TYR A 472 -24.99 21.81 3.64
CA TYR A 472 -24.40 20.48 3.50
C TYR A 472 -23.06 20.36 4.25
N ILE A 473 -22.73 19.14 4.69
CA ILE A 473 -21.45 18.76 5.28
C ILE A 473 -21.08 17.37 4.74
N SER A 474 -19.90 17.24 4.12
CA SER A 474 -19.31 15.96 3.75
C SER A 474 -18.00 15.77 4.51
N VAL A 475 -17.90 14.71 5.32
CA VAL A 475 -16.69 14.40 6.09
C VAL A 475 -16.59 12.91 6.43
N GLY A 476 -15.43 12.30 6.14
CA GLY A 476 -15.18 10.87 6.33
C GLY A 476 -14.87 10.51 7.79
N GLY A 477 -15.16 9.25 8.15
CA GLY A 477 -14.92 8.74 9.50
C GLY A 477 -13.47 8.33 9.78
N ASN A 478 -13.02 8.55 11.01
CA ASN A 478 -11.70 8.15 11.49
C ASN A 478 -11.56 6.62 11.57
N ARG A 479 -10.58 6.08 10.85
CA ARG A 479 -10.19 4.64 10.82
C ARG A 479 -9.62 4.14 12.16
N HIS A 480 -10.43 4.12 13.23
CA HIS A 480 -10.06 3.54 14.53
C HIS A 480 -11.27 2.83 15.17
N PRO A 481 -11.14 1.62 15.75
CA PRO A 481 -12.30 0.80 16.14
C PRO A 481 -13.26 1.42 17.17
N ALA A 482 -12.77 2.34 17.99
CA ALA A 482 -13.57 3.03 19.01
C ALA A 482 -14.11 4.41 18.56
N ALA A 483 -13.83 4.85 17.34
CA ALA A 483 -14.05 6.24 16.91
C ALA A 483 -15.52 6.60 16.60
N ALA A 484 -16.48 5.73 16.88
CA ALA A 484 -17.90 6.01 16.70
C ALA A 484 -18.77 5.23 17.69
N ASP A 485 -19.93 5.78 18.00
CA ASP A 485 -20.96 5.15 18.82
C ASP A 485 -22.37 5.59 18.36
N TRP A 486 -23.41 4.82 18.70
CA TRP A 486 -24.80 5.10 18.29
C TRP A 486 -25.72 5.13 19.51
N ASP A 487 -26.31 6.29 19.82
CA ASP A 487 -27.18 6.45 20.98
C ASP A 487 -28.52 5.73 20.78
N VAL A 488 -28.71 4.66 21.56
CA VAL A 488 -29.95 3.88 21.68
C VAL A 488 -31.18 4.75 21.97
N GLN A 489 -31.03 5.92 22.62
CA GLN A 489 -32.15 6.77 23.02
C GLN A 489 -32.46 7.95 22.09
N SER A 490 -31.60 8.32 21.13
CA SER A 490 -31.88 9.42 20.17
C SER A 490 -31.81 8.99 18.71
N GLY A 491 -31.17 7.85 18.42
CA GLY A 491 -30.87 7.46 17.05
C GLY A 491 -29.74 8.27 16.40
N VAL A 492 -29.08 9.17 17.14
CA VAL A 492 -27.89 9.90 16.66
C VAL A 492 -26.66 9.01 16.74
N LEU A 493 -25.93 8.93 15.64
CA LEU A 493 -24.60 8.35 15.53
C LEU A 493 -23.57 9.49 15.58
N ALA A 494 -22.60 9.39 16.48
CA ALA A 494 -21.50 10.33 16.60
C ALA A 494 -20.18 9.64 16.21
N TYR A 495 -19.35 10.30 15.40
CA TYR A 495 -18.07 9.73 14.96
C TYR A 495 -16.94 10.75 14.84
N GLY A 496 -15.70 10.32 15.10
CA GLY A 496 -14.50 11.14 14.94
C GLY A 496 -14.24 11.46 13.46
N ALA A 497 -14.02 12.73 13.17
CA ALA A 497 -13.90 13.32 11.84
C ALA A 497 -12.63 14.20 11.82
N ASP A 498 -11.48 13.56 11.58
CA ASP A 498 -10.16 14.03 11.98
C ASP A 498 -10.13 14.53 13.44
N ASN A 499 -9.84 15.81 13.70
CA ASN A 499 -9.85 16.42 15.04
C ASN A 499 -11.23 16.91 15.53
N ASN A 500 -12.28 16.72 14.72
CA ASN A 500 -13.66 17.09 15.07
C ASN A 500 -14.52 15.83 15.33
N VAL A 501 -15.79 16.03 15.71
CA VAL A 501 -16.76 14.94 15.87
C VAL A 501 -18.02 15.24 15.08
N ALA A 502 -18.30 14.45 14.06
CA ALA A 502 -19.47 14.59 13.20
C ALA A 502 -20.70 13.89 13.81
N LEU A 503 -21.88 14.48 13.61
CA LEU A 503 -23.17 13.94 14.04
C LEU A 503 -24.06 13.64 12.83
N TRP A 504 -24.56 12.41 12.78
CA TRP A 504 -25.41 11.87 11.72
C TRP A 504 -26.61 11.14 12.34
N GLU A 505 -27.74 11.13 11.62
CA GLU A 505 -28.92 10.34 11.98
C GLU A 505 -29.22 9.35 10.85
N PRO A 506 -28.79 8.07 10.95
CA PRO A 506 -28.96 7.07 9.88
C PRO A 506 -30.42 6.71 9.56
N ARG A 507 -31.38 7.21 10.36
CA ARG A 507 -32.82 6.95 10.23
C ARG A 507 -33.63 8.16 9.77
N ASP A 508 -32.97 9.28 9.46
CA ASP A 508 -33.63 10.48 8.94
C ASP A 508 -34.21 10.21 7.54
N ALA A 509 -35.55 10.27 7.40
CA ALA A 509 -36.23 10.11 6.11
C ALA A 509 -35.87 11.20 5.08
N SER A 510 -35.35 12.36 5.53
CA SER A 510 -34.84 13.39 4.65
C SER A 510 -33.46 13.05 4.06
N ASN A 511 -32.79 12.00 4.57
CA ASN A 511 -31.42 11.61 4.20
C ASN A 511 -30.51 12.83 4.16
N ARG A 512 -30.51 13.68 5.20
CA ARG A 512 -29.70 14.92 5.22
C ARG A 512 -28.19 14.65 5.29
N GLY A 513 -27.81 13.48 5.80
CA GLY A 513 -26.42 13.13 6.09
C GLY A 513 -25.91 13.79 7.38
N VAL A 514 -24.67 14.27 7.38
CA VAL A 514 -24.08 14.95 8.54
C VAL A 514 -24.76 16.31 8.75
N TYR A 515 -25.39 16.52 9.90
CA TYR A 515 -26.13 17.74 10.20
C TYR A 515 -25.38 18.72 11.12
N SER A 516 -24.31 18.27 11.77
CA SER A 516 -23.50 19.07 12.67
C SER A 516 -22.09 18.47 12.83
N VAL A 517 -21.11 19.33 13.09
CA VAL A 517 -19.73 18.94 13.44
C VAL A 517 -19.33 19.71 14.69
N LEU A 518 -18.89 18.97 15.71
CA LEU A 518 -18.42 19.47 16.99
C LEU A 518 -16.91 19.74 16.89
N VAL A 519 -16.54 21.02 16.94
CA VAL A 519 -15.14 21.48 16.88
C VAL A 519 -14.58 21.62 18.29
N GLY A 520 -13.40 21.06 18.56
CA GLY A 520 -12.77 21.24 19.88
C GLY A 520 -11.39 20.62 20.08
N HIS A 521 -11.21 19.33 19.78
CA HIS A 521 -9.91 18.67 19.96
C HIS A 521 -8.85 19.28 19.03
N THR A 522 -7.59 19.31 19.47
CA THR A 522 -6.50 19.88 18.64
C THR A 522 -5.93 18.86 17.68
N GLU A 523 -6.04 17.57 18.02
CA GLU A 523 -5.58 16.44 17.22
C GLU A 523 -6.69 15.39 17.06
N LYS A 524 -6.41 14.36 16.27
CA LYS A 524 -7.36 13.35 15.81
C LYS A 524 -8.14 12.65 16.94
N VAL A 525 -9.46 12.56 16.79
CA VAL A 525 -10.36 11.85 17.71
C VAL A 525 -10.31 10.35 17.44
N ASN A 526 -9.87 9.55 18.43
CA ASN A 526 -9.76 8.10 18.32
C ASN A 526 -10.96 7.37 18.91
N VAL A 527 -11.63 7.97 19.90
CA VAL A 527 -12.73 7.32 20.62
C VAL A 527 -13.90 8.26 20.85
N VAL A 528 -15.10 7.75 20.59
CA VAL A 528 -16.38 8.41 20.82
C VAL A 528 -17.27 7.42 21.58
N ARG A 529 -17.97 7.89 22.62
CA ARG A 529 -18.86 7.05 23.43
C ARG A 529 -20.02 7.87 23.99
N PHE A 530 -21.25 7.39 23.84
CA PHE A 530 -22.41 7.99 24.50
C PHE A 530 -22.51 7.56 25.97
N TYR A 531 -23.02 8.47 26.80
CA TYR A 531 -23.21 8.26 28.22
C TYR A 531 -24.49 8.98 28.70
N THR A 532 -25.38 8.25 29.37
CA THR A 532 -26.58 8.84 30.00
C THR A 532 -26.42 8.79 31.51
N CYS A 533 -26.40 9.96 32.16
CA CYS A 533 -26.20 10.06 33.59
C CYS A 533 -27.39 9.44 34.34
N PRO A 534 -27.19 8.45 35.25
CA PRO A 534 -28.29 7.69 35.83
C PRO A 534 -29.10 8.43 36.89
N THR A 535 -28.59 9.58 37.40
CA THR A 535 -29.27 10.39 38.42
C THR A 535 -30.19 11.45 37.83
N THR A 536 -29.87 11.98 36.63
CA THR A 536 -30.60 13.08 35.99
C THR A 536 -31.24 12.70 34.65
N GLY A 537 -30.85 11.57 34.05
CA GLY A 537 -31.19 11.22 32.67
C GLY A 537 -30.50 12.09 31.60
N THR A 538 -29.59 13.00 32.00
CA THR A 538 -28.90 13.89 31.06
C THR A 538 -27.96 13.10 30.15
N LYS A 539 -28.09 13.33 28.84
CA LYS A 539 -27.21 12.76 27.83
C LYS A 539 -25.92 13.56 27.70
N LEU A 540 -24.81 12.83 27.70
CA LEU A 540 -23.47 13.30 27.50
C LEU A 540 -22.81 12.48 26.37
N LEU A 541 -21.95 13.13 25.60
CA LEU A 541 -21.05 12.50 24.64
C LEU A 541 -19.64 12.61 25.19
N LEU A 542 -18.88 11.51 25.18
CA LEU A 542 -17.51 11.43 25.66
C LEU A 542 -16.59 11.19 24.46
N THR A 543 -15.55 12.02 24.30
CA THR A 543 -14.65 11.95 23.14
C THR A 543 -13.20 11.99 23.60
N GLY A 544 -12.36 11.11 23.09
CA GLY A 544 -10.93 11.02 23.42
C GLY A 544 -10.07 11.04 22.17
N ALA A 545 -8.96 11.76 22.22
CA ALA A 545 -8.13 12.08 21.06
C ALA A 545 -6.64 11.79 21.28
N VAL A 546 -5.86 11.94 20.21
CA VAL A 546 -4.40 11.92 20.27
C VAL A 546 -3.87 13.07 21.15
N ASP A 547 -4.62 14.19 21.30
CA ASP A 547 -4.29 15.35 22.13
C ASP A 547 -4.23 15.12 23.65
N HIS A 548 -4.32 13.85 24.09
CA HIS A 548 -4.27 13.37 25.48
C HIS A 548 -5.49 13.79 26.34
N THR A 549 -6.44 14.57 25.81
CA THR A 549 -7.64 14.99 26.54
C THR A 549 -8.82 14.05 26.33
N VAL A 550 -9.75 14.03 27.29
CA VAL A 550 -11.10 13.50 27.10
C VAL A 550 -12.10 14.63 27.30
N ARG A 551 -12.99 14.86 26.33
CA ARG A 551 -13.99 15.94 26.38
C ARG A 551 -15.38 15.38 26.63
N ILE A 552 -16.15 16.14 27.40
CA ILE A 552 -17.56 15.88 27.69
C ILE A 552 -18.39 16.97 27.02
N TRP A 553 -19.27 16.55 26.13
CA TRP A 553 -20.26 17.39 25.48
C TRP A 553 -21.63 17.07 26.04
N GLN A 554 -22.43 18.07 26.38
CA GLN A 554 -23.78 17.89 26.92
C GLN A 554 -24.83 18.11 25.82
N ALA A 555 -25.85 17.26 25.78
CA ALA A 555 -27.00 17.46 24.91
C ALA A 555 -27.80 18.71 25.35
N ASP A 556 -28.24 19.52 24.40
CA ASP A 556 -29.08 20.68 24.69
C ASP A 556 -30.47 20.27 25.22
N GLN A 557 -31.06 21.13 26.05
CA GLN A 557 -32.39 20.93 26.62
C GLN A 557 -33.52 21.16 25.59
N SER A 558 -33.28 21.98 24.55
CA SER A 558 -34.29 22.25 23.50
C SER A 558 -34.22 21.26 22.34
N ASP A 559 -33.02 20.79 21.99
CA ASP A 559 -32.78 19.81 20.93
C ASP A 559 -31.76 18.75 21.40
N PRO A 560 -32.22 17.56 21.84
CA PRO A 560 -31.33 16.52 22.38
C PRO A 560 -30.45 15.84 21.31
N LYS A 561 -30.50 16.30 20.05
CA LYS A 561 -29.59 15.91 18.96
C LYS A 561 -28.41 16.87 18.82
N ARG A 562 -28.42 18.03 19.50
CA ARG A 562 -27.31 19.00 19.52
C ARG A 562 -26.50 18.83 20.80
N PHE A 563 -25.19 18.95 20.66
CA PHE A 563 -24.24 18.82 21.76
C PHE A 563 -23.35 20.07 21.85
N ALA A 564 -23.08 20.53 23.06
CA ALA A 564 -22.18 21.64 23.34
C ALA A 564 -21.03 21.19 24.28
N PRO A 565 -19.80 21.67 24.12
CA PRO A 565 -18.69 21.30 25.00
C PRO A 565 -18.91 21.88 26.40
N VAL A 566 -18.74 21.06 27.45
CA VAL A 566 -18.94 21.48 28.86
C VAL A 566 -17.70 21.26 29.71
N LEU A 567 -16.96 20.16 29.51
CA LEU A 567 -15.80 19.84 30.32
C LEU A 567 -14.69 19.19 29.49
N THR A 568 -13.44 19.49 29.82
CA THR A 568 -12.24 18.81 29.29
C THR A 568 -11.50 18.18 30.47
N LEU A 569 -11.15 16.90 30.34
CA LEU A 569 -10.43 16.11 31.32
C LEU A 569 -8.97 15.99 30.88
N GLU A 570 -8.07 16.38 31.78
CA GLU A 570 -6.62 16.28 31.63
C GLU A 570 -6.11 15.29 32.70
N GLY A 571 -5.15 14.43 32.35
CA GLY A 571 -4.61 13.44 33.28
C GLY A 571 -3.89 12.26 32.62
N HIS A 572 -4.25 11.92 31.38
CA HIS A 572 -3.46 11.02 30.54
C HIS A 572 -2.21 11.75 29.99
N THR A 573 -1.17 10.97 29.68
CA THR A 573 0.13 11.46 29.16
C THR A 573 0.45 10.90 27.77
N GLY A 574 -0.57 10.42 27.07
CA GLY A 574 -0.50 9.96 25.69
C GLY A 574 -1.90 9.81 25.09
N SER A 575 -1.95 9.49 23.79
CA SER A 575 -3.17 9.27 23.01
C SER A 575 -4.22 8.44 23.77
N VAL A 576 -5.44 8.98 23.93
CA VAL A 576 -6.57 8.23 24.47
C VAL A 576 -7.13 7.33 23.38
N ASN A 577 -7.28 6.04 23.68
CA ASN A 577 -7.63 5.01 22.71
C ASN A 577 -8.99 4.36 23.01
N ALA A 578 -9.40 4.30 24.28
CA ALA A 578 -10.62 3.60 24.69
C ALA A 578 -11.38 4.34 25.80
N ILE A 579 -12.72 4.28 25.75
CA ILE A 579 -13.64 4.77 26.77
C ILE A 579 -14.70 3.69 27.00
N ALA A 580 -14.88 3.30 28.25
CA ALA A 580 -15.94 2.40 28.68
C ALA A 580 -16.93 3.13 29.61
N THR A 581 -18.20 3.03 29.26
CA THR A 581 -19.36 3.47 30.03
C THR A 581 -20.19 2.24 30.38
N THR A 582 -21.11 2.36 31.34
CA THR A 582 -22.11 1.31 31.59
C THR A 582 -23.44 1.92 32.02
N ALA A 583 -24.55 1.31 31.62
CA ALA A 583 -25.88 1.84 31.91
C ALA A 583 -26.18 1.75 33.41
N GLY A 584 -26.71 2.83 33.99
CA GLY A 584 -27.09 2.86 35.41
C GLY A 584 -25.99 3.22 36.41
N ALA A 585 -24.73 3.40 35.98
CA ALA A 585 -23.61 3.81 36.83
C ALA A 585 -23.14 5.25 36.56
N ASP A 586 -22.60 5.90 37.58
CA ASP A 586 -21.99 7.24 37.54
C ASP A 586 -20.46 7.19 37.30
N VAL A 587 -19.93 6.01 36.96
CA VAL A 587 -18.49 5.74 36.79
C VAL A 587 -18.17 5.43 35.32
N ILE A 588 -17.10 6.02 34.80
CA ILE A 588 -16.53 5.77 33.47
C ILE A 588 -15.04 5.40 33.57
N ALA A 589 -14.52 4.69 32.57
CA ALA A 589 -13.11 4.33 32.48
C ALA A 589 -12.49 4.80 31.15
N THR A 590 -11.31 5.42 31.20
CA THR A 590 -10.57 5.92 30.04
C THR A 590 -9.20 5.24 29.96
N GLY A 591 -8.77 4.82 28.77
CA GLY A 591 -7.50 4.09 28.56
C GLY A 591 -6.66 4.71 27.46
N ALA A 592 -5.36 4.87 27.71
CA ALA A 592 -4.44 5.61 26.84
C ALA A 592 -3.10 4.91 26.58
N ALA A 593 -2.40 5.40 25.55
CA ALA A 593 -1.09 4.93 25.13
C ALA A 593 0.05 5.18 26.14
N ASP A 594 -0.21 5.82 27.28
CA ASP A 594 0.74 5.87 28.40
C ASP A 594 0.87 4.50 29.14
N GLY A 595 -0.13 3.62 28.99
CA GLY A 595 -0.21 2.33 29.69
C GLY A 595 -1.01 2.39 31.00
N THR A 596 -1.89 3.38 31.15
CA THR A 596 -2.80 3.52 32.29
C THR A 596 -4.27 3.44 31.86
N VAL A 597 -5.12 3.07 32.82
CA VAL A 597 -6.56 3.26 32.76
C VAL A 597 -6.96 4.17 33.93
N ILE A 598 -7.65 5.27 33.66
CA ILE A 598 -8.15 6.20 34.69
C ILE A 598 -9.65 5.99 34.87
N ILE A 599 -10.10 5.94 36.12
CA ILE A 599 -11.49 5.80 36.53
C ILE A 599 -12.00 7.17 37.00
N TRP A 600 -13.14 7.61 36.48
CA TRP A 600 -13.75 8.91 36.79
C TRP A 600 -15.19 8.74 37.27
N ARG A 601 -15.64 9.59 38.20
CA ARG A 601 -17.06 9.72 38.56
C ARG A 601 -17.66 10.94 37.87
N VAL A 602 -18.67 10.76 37.03
CA VAL A 602 -19.36 11.85 36.32
C VAL A 602 -20.64 12.21 37.06
N THR A 603 -20.74 13.45 37.54
CA THR A 603 -21.94 13.98 38.21
C THR A 603 -22.52 15.15 37.44
N VAL A 604 -23.85 15.23 37.38
CA VAL A 604 -24.58 16.30 36.70
C VAL A 604 -25.45 17.03 37.74
N GLY A 605 -25.17 18.31 37.94
CA GLY A 605 -25.97 19.23 38.76
C GLY A 605 -26.27 20.51 37.98
N GLU A 606 -26.05 21.68 38.58
CA GLU A 606 -26.02 22.97 37.87
C GLU A 606 -24.91 23.03 36.80
N SER A 607 -23.87 22.21 36.97
CA SER A 607 -22.77 21.99 36.02
C SER A 607 -22.44 20.50 35.95
N VAL A 608 -21.90 20.04 34.83
CA VAL A 608 -21.29 18.70 34.73
C VAL A 608 -19.91 18.75 35.38
N LYS A 609 -19.61 17.75 36.21
CA LYS A 609 -18.30 17.55 36.84
C LYS A 609 -17.84 16.11 36.67
N ALA A 610 -16.54 15.90 36.60
CA ALA A 610 -15.93 14.58 36.57
C ALA A 610 -14.73 14.55 37.52
N ASP A 611 -14.83 13.73 38.57
CA ASP A 611 -13.80 13.60 39.60
C ASP A 611 -12.95 12.34 39.33
N LEU A 612 -11.63 12.47 39.38
CA LEU A 612 -10.71 11.32 39.24
C LEU A 612 -10.77 10.46 40.52
N LEU A 613 -11.09 9.18 40.34
CA LEU A 613 -11.23 8.20 41.43
C LEU A 613 -9.98 7.33 41.62
N GLU A 614 -9.46 6.77 40.54
CA GLU A 614 -8.37 5.79 40.57
C GLU A 614 -7.58 5.81 39.25
N THR A 615 -6.26 5.62 39.32
CA THR A 615 -5.39 5.46 38.14
C THR A 615 -4.71 4.08 38.22
N ILE A 616 -5.06 3.21 37.29
CA ILE A 616 -4.64 1.80 37.24
C ILE A 616 -3.49 1.66 36.21
N PRO A 617 -2.23 1.48 36.63
CA PRO A 617 -1.13 1.19 35.71
C PRO A 617 -1.19 -0.28 35.27
N MET A 618 -1.12 -0.55 33.96
CA MET A 618 -1.16 -1.91 33.42
C MET A 618 0.07 -2.72 33.83
N LYS A 619 -0.14 -3.97 34.27
CA LYS A 619 0.91 -4.89 34.76
C LYS A 619 0.73 -6.29 34.17
N PRO A 620 1.68 -6.82 33.36
CA PRO A 620 2.86 -6.15 32.82
C PRO A 620 2.48 -4.91 31.98
N ARG A 621 3.43 -4.01 31.69
CA ARG A 621 3.11 -2.77 30.95
C ARG A 621 2.71 -3.11 29.51
N TYR A 622 1.46 -2.79 29.17
CA TYR A 622 0.92 -2.81 27.81
C TYR A 622 0.03 -1.59 27.59
N PHE A 623 -0.29 -1.26 26.35
CA PHE A 623 -1.18 -0.16 26.02
C PHE A 623 -2.63 -0.68 25.92
N PRO A 624 -3.58 -0.20 26.73
CA PRO A 624 -4.99 -0.56 26.56
C PRO A 624 -5.51 -0.03 25.21
N LEU A 625 -6.17 -0.93 24.46
CA LEU A 625 -6.83 -0.63 23.19
C LEU A 625 -8.35 -0.85 23.27
N ALA A 626 -8.79 -1.72 24.19
CA ALA A 626 -10.19 -2.03 24.42
C ALA A 626 -10.51 -2.01 25.92
N LEU A 627 -11.65 -1.40 26.26
CA LEU A 627 -12.23 -1.38 27.60
C LEU A 627 -13.72 -1.73 27.50
N ALA A 628 -14.20 -2.57 28.42
CA ALA A 628 -15.62 -2.82 28.61
C ALA A 628 -15.95 -2.81 30.12
N LEU A 629 -17.09 -2.21 30.48
CA LEU A 629 -17.47 -1.97 31.87
C LEU A 629 -18.91 -2.45 32.11
N ALA A 630 -19.13 -3.23 33.16
CA ALA A 630 -20.43 -3.79 33.50
C ALA A 630 -20.70 -3.78 35.01
N LEU A 631 -21.97 -3.59 35.37
CA LEU A 631 -22.48 -3.88 36.72
C LEU A 631 -22.61 -5.40 36.88
N LEU A 632 -22.02 -5.95 37.95
CA LEU A 632 -22.14 -7.38 38.26
C LEU A 632 -23.50 -7.67 38.93
N PRO A 633 -24.20 -8.74 38.55
CA PRO A 633 -25.49 -9.10 39.16
C PRO A 633 -25.37 -9.29 40.68
N THR A 634 -26.22 -8.65 41.46
CA THR A 634 -26.21 -8.75 42.94
C THR A 634 -27.57 -8.43 43.54
N GLU A 635 -27.77 -8.87 44.79
CA GLU A 635 -28.88 -8.42 45.65
C GLU A 635 -28.44 -7.26 46.60
N SER A 636 -27.13 -7.00 46.71
CA SER A 636 -26.60 -5.91 47.52
C SER A 636 -26.79 -4.54 46.87
N GLN A 637 -26.91 -3.48 47.67
CA GLN A 637 -27.02 -2.12 47.14
C GLN A 637 -25.67 -1.55 46.68
N ASP A 638 -24.55 -2.22 46.96
CA ASP A 638 -23.18 -1.74 46.74
C ASP A 638 -22.77 -1.54 45.27
N ARG A 639 -23.52 -2.14 44.34
CA ARG A 639 -23.26 -2.09 42.88
C ARG A 639 -21.79 -2.47 42.54
N PRO A 640 -21.38 -3.73 42.76
CA PRO A 640 -20.09 -4.23 42.31
C PRO A 640 -19.99 -4.13 40.78
N MET A 641 -18.79 -3.85 40.27
CA MET A 641 -18.56 -3.62 38.84
C MET A 641 -17.35 -4.41 38.35
N ALA A 642 -17.44 -4.92 37.12
CA ALA A 642 -16.35 -5.56 36.39
C ALA A 642 -15.88 -4.66 35.24
N LEU A 643 -14.57 -4.45 35.17
CA LEU A 643 -13.86 -3.74 34.11
C LEU A 643 -12.96 -4.76 33.39
N ALA A 644 -13.29 -5.07 32.15
CA ALA A 644 -12.45 -5.86 31.26
C ALA A 644 -11.51 -4.92 30.48
N VAL A 645 -10.21 -5.20 30.52
CA VAL A 645 -9.15 -4.42 29.89
C VAL A 645 -8.30 -5.32 28.99
N ALA A 646 -8.10 -4.91 27.75
CA ALA A 646 -7.18 -5.59 26.84
C ALA A 646 -6.53 -4.59 25.87
N GLY A 647 -5.52 -5.04 25.13
CA GLY A 647 -4.72 -4.15 24.31
C GLY A 647 -3.62 -4.85 23.54
N THR A 648 -2.39 -4.33 23.61
CA THR A 648 -1.20 -4.90 22.93
C THR A 648 -0.69 -6.22 23.56
N THR A 649 -1.60 -7.09 23.98
CA THR A 649 -1.40 -8.38 24.65
C THR A 649 -2.49 -9.36 24.24
N ASN A 650 -2.18 -10.66 24.31
CA ASN A 650 -3.08 -11.76 23.98
C ASN A 650 -3.90 -12.28 25.19
N VAL A 651 -4.13 -11.42 26.18
CA VAL A 651 -4.91 -11.72 27.39
C VAL A 651 -5.87 -10.57 27.70
N VAL A 652 -7.01 -10.90 28.29
CA VAL A 652 -7.97 -9.93 28.83
C VAL A 652 -7.85 -9.91 30.35
N GLN A 653 -7.49 -8.78 30.93
CA GLN A 653 -7.46 -8.60 32.39
C GLN A 653 -8.83 -8.14 32.89
N VAL A 654 -9.38 -8.83 33.87
CA VAL A 654 -10.66 -8.50 34.51
C VAL A 654 -10.38 -7.94 35.88
N TYR A 655 -10.71 -6.67 36.07
CA TYR A 655 -10.67 -5.97 37.35
C TYR A 655 -12.07 -5.92 37.94
N ALA A 656 -12.21 -6.11 39.26
CA ALA A 656 -13.49 -5.98 39.95
C ALA A 656 -13.39 -4.94 41.08
N ALA A 657 -14.47 -4.16 41.25
CA ALA A 657 -14.66 -3.25 42.37
C ALA A 657 -15.74 -3.78 43.31
N GLU A 658 -15.48 -3.77 44.62
CA GLU A 658 -16.38 -4.31 45.65
C GLU A 658 -17.61 -3.43 45.91
N SER A 659 -17.47 -2.11 45.81
CA SER A 659 -18.55 -1.13 45.84
C SER A 659 -18.22 0.04 44.93
N THR A 660 -19.21 0.65 44.31
CA THR A 660 -19.03 1.87 43.51
C THR A 660 -19.68 3.12 44.13
N ILE A 661 -20.35 2.96 45.28
CA ILE A 661 -21.01 4.06 46.00
C ILE A 661 -20.10 4.69 47.06
N THR A 662 -19.31 3.89 47.79
CA THR A 662 -18.51 4.36 48.93
C THR A 662 -17.03 4.55 48.58
N THR A 663 -16.36 3.49 48.10
CA THR A 663 -14.95 3.52 47.69
C THR A 663 -14.70 2.57 46.52
N THR A 664 -14.52 3.13 45.32
CA THR A 664 -14.04 2.38 44.15
C THR A 664 -12.59 1.96 44.36
N ASN A 665 -12.30 0.68 44.14
CA ASN A 665 -10.97 0.08 44.23
C ASN A 665 -10.96 -1.14 43.30
N PHE A 666 -10.42 -0.97 42.09
CA PHE A 666 -10.46 -1.99 41.04
C PHE A 666 -9.28 -2.96 41.17
N LYS A 667 -9.56 -4.15 41.70
CA LYS A 667 -8.56 -5.21 41.92
C LYS A 667 -8.59 -6.22 40.78
N ILE A 668 -7.42 -6.55 40.22
CA ILE A 668 -7.30 -7.63 39.23
C ILE A 668 -7.80 -8.94 39.85
N SER A 669 -8.79 -9.55 39.18
CA SER A 669 -9.60 -10.64 39.70
C SER A 669 -9.56 -11.88 38.79
N ALA A 670 -9.39 -11.68 37.49
CA ALA A 670 -9.06 -12.75 36.55
C ALA A 670 -8.14 -12.23 35.42
N THR A 671 -7.42 -13.15 34.79
CA THR A 671 -6.68 -12.92 33.54
C THR A 671 -7.07 -14.03 32.58
N LEU A 672 -7.85 -13.68 31.55
CA LEU A 672 -8.40 -14.63 30.58
C LEU A 672 -7.37 -14.81 29.46
N SER A 673 -6.83 -16.02 29.36
CA SER A 673 -5.83 -16.43 28.37
C SER A 673 -6.44 -17.34 27.32
N GLY A 674 -5.99 -17.21 26.07
CA GLY A 674 -6.43 -18.09 24.97
C GLY A 674 -6.43 -17.41 23.59
N HIS A 675 -6.28 -16.09 23.53
CA HIS A 675 -5.95 -15.36 22.31
C HIS A 675 -4.47 -15.56 21.94
N GLU A 676 -4.13 -15.31 20.68
CA GLU A 676 -2.77 -15.47 20.12
C GLU A 676 -2.16 -14.14 19.67
N ALA A 677 -2.99 -13.12 19.41
CA ALA A 677 -2.57 -11.77 19.05
C ALA A 677 -3.29 -10.70 19.89
N TRP A 678 -3.12 -9.42 19.55
CA TRP A 678 -3.68 -8.31 20.32
C TRP A 678 -5.22 -8.25 20.21
N VAL A 679 -5.87 -8.10 21.37
CA VAL A 679 -7.31 -7.92 21.48
C VAL A 679 -7.67 -6.47 21.11
N ARG A 680 -8.60 -6.30 20.17
CA ARG A 680 -9.01 -5.01 19.58
C ARG A 680 -10.38 -4.52 20.03
N SER A 681 -11.25 -5.41 20.48
CA SER A 681 -12.57 -5.04 20.99
C SER A 681 -12.99 -5.91 22.17
N LEU A 682 -13.74 -5.30 23.09
CA LEU A 682 -14.37 -5.92 24.25
C LEU A 682 -15.80 -5.38 24.35
N SER A 683 -16.78 -6.26 24.53
CA SER A 683 -18.19 -5.85 24.63
C SER A 683 -18.96 -6.76 25.57
N PHE A 684 -19.62 -6.18 26.58
CA PHE A 684 -20.48 -6.90 27.53
C PHE A 684 -21.95 -6.85 27.08
N THR A 685 -22.70 -7.92 27.34
CA THR A 685 -24.16 -7.96 27.34
C THR A 685 -24.65 -8.79 28.54
N ALA A 686 -25.93 -8.64 28.90
CA ALA A 686 -26.61 -9.69 29.65
C ALA A 686 -26.89 -10.90 28.75
N ASP A 687 -26.89 -12.11 29.31
CA ASP A 687 -27.39 -13.30 28.64
C ASP A 687 -28.93 -13.28 28.66
N LYS A 688 -29.53 -13.03 27.49
CA LYS A 688 -30.99 -12.98 27.31
C LYS A 688 -31.63 -14.38 27.36
N GLY A 689 -30.84 -15.44 27.16
CA GLY A 689 -31.30 -16.83 27.24
C GLY A 689 -31.44 -17.35 28.66
N ASN A 690 -30.58 -16.90 29.60
CA ASN A 690 -30.58 -17.40 30.98
C ASN A 690 -31.26 -16.46 31.98
N LYS A 691 -32.30 -16.95 32.66
CA LYS A 691 -33.04 -16.24 33.73
C LYS A 691 -32.22 -15.98 35.00
N ALA A 692 -30.99 -16.50 35.10
CA ALA A 692 -30.06 -16.19 36.18
C ALA A 692 -29.51 -14.74 36.12
N GLY A 693 -29.57 -14.08 34.95
CA GLY A 693 -29.02 -12.75 34.77
C GLY A 693 -27.49 -12.72 34.61
N ASP A 694 -26.90 -13.80 34.11
CA ASP A 694 -25.47 -13.89 33.78
C ASP A 694 -25.07 -12.83 32.72
N LEU A 695 -23.78 -12.53 32.61
CA LEU A 695 -23.25 -11.65 31.56
C LEU A 695 -22.40 -12.44 30.55
N LEU A 696 -22.41 -12.03 29.29
CA LEU A 696 -21.45 -12.47 28.28
C LEU A 696 -20.50 -11.33 27.91
N LEU A 697 -19.21 -11.65 27.78
CA LEU A 697 -18.17 -10.78 27.26
C LEU A 697 -17.68 -11.34 25.92
N ALA A 698 -17.82 -10.59 24.84
CA ALA A 698 -17.15 -10.87 23.57
C ALA A 698 -15.78 -10.19 23.55
N SER A 699 -14.72 -10.94 23.20
CA SER A 699 -13.38 -10.40 22.95
C SER A 699 -12.90 -10.72 21.54
N ALA A 700 -12.64 -9.67 20.76
CA ALA A 700 -12.21 -9.74 19.35
C ALA A 700 -10.71 -9.44 19.21
N SER A 701 -10.01 -10.14 18.32
CA SER A 701 -8.55 -10.09 18.22
C SER A 701 -8.03 -10.08 16.77
N GLN A 702 -6.77 -9.66 16.62
CA GLN A 702 -5.98 -9.85 15.41
C GLN A 702 -5.68 -11.34 15.11
N ASP A 703 -5.99 -12.26 16.04
CA ASP A 703 -6.00 -13.71 15.75
C ASP A 703 -7.23 -14.18 14.97
N LYS A 704 -8.06 -13.25 14.44
CA LYS A 704 -9.23 -13.48 13.56
C LYS A 704 -10.46 -14.08 14.25
N TYR A 705 -10.28 -14.68 15.42
CA TYR A 705 -11.35 -15.25 16.21
C TYR A 705 -11.96 -14.25 17.20
N VAL A 706 -13.22 -14.49 17.54
CA VAL A 706 -13.89 -13.86 18.69
C VAL A 706 -14.13 -14.94 19.74
N ARG A 707 -13.78 -14.65 20.99
CA ARG A 707 -13.98 -15.56 22.13
C ARG A 707 -15.10 -15.01 23.02
N LEU A 708 -16.04 -15.87 23.39
CA LEU A 708 -17.11 -15.54 24.32
C LEU A 708 -16.76 -16.06 25.72
N TRP A 709 -16.92 -15.20 26.72
CA TRP A 709 -16.68 -15.52 28.13
C TRP A 709 -17.95 -15.26 28.94
N ARG A 710 -18.39 -16.27 29.67
CA ARG A 710 -19.60 -16.24 30.50
C ARG A 710 -19.23 -15.88 31.94
N PHE A 711 -19.93 -14.89 32.51
CA PHE A 711 -19.78 -14.40 33.88
C PHE A 711 -21.01 -14.79 34.71
N ASN A 712 -20.87 -15.81 35.55
CA ASN A 712 -21.94 -16.35 36.38
C ASN A 712 -21.80 -15.95 37.85
N ARG A 713 -22.93 -15.75 38.54
CA ARG A 713 -22.99 -15.55 39.99
C ARG A 713 -23.14 -16.90 40.71
N GLY A 714 -22.25 -17.18 41.65
CA GLY A 714 -22.18 -18.45 42.38
C GLY A 714 -20.94 -19.29 42.04
N GLU A 715 -20.89 -20.52 42.56
CA GLU A 715 -19.85 -21.50 42.23
C GLU A 715 -20.35 -22.47 41.15
N VAL A 716 -19.66 -22.51 40.02
CA VAL A 716 -19.88 -23.56 39.00
C VAL A 716 -19.53 -24.92 39.61
N SER A 717 -20.53 -25.78 39.75
CA SER A 717 -20.35 -27.19 40.09
C SER A 717 -19.50 -27.88 39.02
N ARG A 718 -18.31 -28.35 39.39
CA ARG A 718 -17.39 -29.05 38.48
C ARG A 718 -18.11 -30.25 37.83
N PRO A 719 -18.08 -30.39 36.49
CA PRO A 719 -18.16 -31.71 35.88
C PRO A 719 -17.04 -32.58 36.48
N SER A 720 -17.32 -33.84 36.76
CA SER A 720 -16.29 -34.79 37.17
C SER A 720 -15.35 -35.02 35.99
N VAL A 721 -14.10 -34.57 36.11
CA VAL A 721 -13.04 -34.90 35.13
C VAL A 721 -12.80 -36.41 35.20
N GLY A 722 -13.25 -37.12 34.16
CA GLY A 722 -12.64 -38.37 33.74
C GLY A 722 -11.60 -38.05 32.68
N ASP A 723 -10.43 -38.67 32.75
CA ASP A 723 -9.25 -38.31 31.95
C ASP A 723 -9.38 -38.64 30.43
N ASP A 724 -10.51 -39.21 29.99
CA ASP A 724 -10.77 -39.64 28.61
C ASP A 724 -11.45 -38.58 27.71
N ALA A 725 -11.80 -37.40 28.24
CA ALA A 725 -12.64 -36.41 27.52
C ALA A 725 -11.89 -35.53 26.49
N ASP A 726 -10.56 -35.40 26.58
CA ASP A 726 -9.75 -34.57 25.67
C ASP A 726 -9.59 -35.18 24.25
N ALA A 727 -10.11 -36.38 24.01
CA ALA A 727 -9.87 -37.17 22.80
C ALA A 727 -10.77 -36.84 21.58
N VAL A 728 -11.72 -35.90 21.68
CA VAL A 728 -12.80 -35.74 20.69
C VAL A 728 -12.61 -34.53 19.73
N LEU A 729 -11.82 -33.52 20.11
CA LEU A 729 -11.47 -32.39 19.23
C LEU A 729 -10.16 -32.66 18.48
N GLY A 730 -10.26 -33.39 17.37
CA GLY A 730 -9.09 -33.80 16.59
C GLY A 730 -8.34 -32.64 15.93
N GLY A 731 -7.05 -32.50 16.25
CA GLY A 731 -6.07 -31.80 15.41
C GLY A 731 -5.75 -30.33 15.73
N LEU A 732 -6.30 -29.75 16.80
CA LEU A 732 -5.95 -28.40 17.26
C LEU A 732 -5.09 -28.45 18.53
N GLU A 733 -4.15 -27.51 18.67
CA GLU A 733 -3.20 -27.46 19.79
C GLU A 733 -3.87 -27.07 21.13
N PRO A 734 -3.32 -27.51 22.28
CA PRO A 734 -3.95 -27.34 23.60
C PRO A 734 -3.79 -25.92 24.18
N THR A 735 -4.43 -24.93 23.57
CA THR A 735 -4.37 -23.51 23.97
C THR A 735 -5.60 -23.00 24.74
N LEU A 736 -6.74 -23.70 24.66
CA LEU A 736 -8.00 -23.33 25.31
C LEU A 736 -8.23 -24.11 26.61
N SER A 737 -7.95 -23.50 27.77
CA SER A 737 -8.25 -24.13 29.07
C SER A 737 -9.68 -23.81 29.54
N ASN A 738 -10.51 -24.85 29.76
CA ASN A 738 -11.85 -24.74 30.38
C ASN A 738 -11.79 -24.45 31.90
N LYS A 739 -10.85 -23.61 32.34
CA LYS A 739 -10.57 -23.31 33.74
C LYS A 739 -11.45 -22.15 34.21
N ALA A 740 -12.43 -22.44 35.05
CA ALA A 740 -13.25 -21.41 35.69
C ALA A 740 -12.39 -20.48 36.58
N HIS A 741 -12.38 -19.18 36.28
CA HIS A 741 -11.72 -18.16 37.10
C HIS A 741 -12.71 -17.63 38.15
N GLN A 742 -12.53 -18.00 39.42
CA GLN A 742 -13.41 -17.59 40.51
C GLN A 742 -12.87 -16.37 41.26
N PHE A 743 -13.74 -15.41 41.57
CA PHE A 743 -13.43 -14.23 42.37
C PHE A 743 -14.64 -13.82 43.24
N GLY A 744 -14.46 -12.82 44.12
CA GLY A 744 -15.53 -12.29 44.98
C GLY A 744 -15.63 -10.78 44.90
N ALA A 745 -16.87 -10.25 44.94
CA ALA A 745 -17.16 -8.82 45.02
C ALA A 745 -18.50 -8.62 45.77
N ALA A 746 -18.63 -7.55 46.57
CA ALA A 746 -19.82 -7.26 47.39
C ALA A 746 -20.36 -8.47 48.19
N GLY A 747 -19.47 -9.33 48.71
CA GLY A 747 -19.83 -10.58 49.42
C GLY A 747 -20.39 -11.71 48.54
N SER A 748 -20.70 -11.47 47.26
CA SER A 748 -21.07 -12.51 46.29
C SER A 748 -19.81 -13.15 45.67
N LYS A 749 -19.89 -14.45 45.36
CA LYS A 749 -18.92 -15.15 44.52
C LYS A 749 -19.34 -15.04 43.06
N TYR A 750 -18.35 -14.86 42.17
CA TYR A 750 -18.52 -14.84 40.73
C TYR A 750 -17.52 -15.80 40.09
N SER A 751 -17.85 -16.25 38.88
CA SER A 751 -16.98 -17.10 38.08
C SER A 751 -17.00 -16.67 36.62
N VAL A 752 -15.84 -16.67 35.98
CA VAL A 752 -15.70 -16.49 34.53
C VAL A 752 -15.32 -17.83 33.91
N THR A 753 -16.10 -18.28 32.94
CA THR A 753 -15.82 -19.47 32.12
C THR A 753 -15.69 -19.09 30.66
N PHE A 754 -14.90 -19.86 29.91
CA PHE A 754 -14.96 -19.84 28.46
C PHE A 754 -16.30 -20.43 27.99
N GLU A 755 -16.94 -19.82 27.00
CA GLU A 755 -18.25 -20.21 26.47
C GLU A 755 -18.14 -20.77 25.04
N ALA A 756 -17.56 -20.00 24.12
CA ALA A 756 -17.50 -20.35 22.70
C ALA A 756 -16.34 -19.66 21.96
N LEU A 757 -15.86 -20.31 20.89
CA LEU A 757 -14.98 -19.74 19.87
C LEU A 757 -15.78 -19.48 18.59
N LEU A 758 -15.80 -18.24 18.10
CA LEU A 758 -16.39 -17.89 16.81
C LEU A 758 -15.30 -17.88 15.75
N PHE A 759 -15.46 -18.71 14.71
CA PHE A 759 -14.53 -18.87 13.60
C PHE A 759 -15.25 -18.64 12.26
N GLY A 760 -14.66 -17.85 11.36
CA GLY A 760 -15.24 -17.55 10.04
C GLY A 760 -14.75 -16.26 9.40
N ASN A 761 -14.26 -15.30 10.19
CA ASN A 761 -13.55 -14.12 9.66
C ASN A 761 -12.19 -14.56 9.10
N GLU A 762 -11.79 -14.03 7.95
CA GLU A 762 -10.54 -14.41 7.29
C GLU A 762 -9.34 -13.54 7.69
N ASP A 763 -9.57 -12.42 8.37
CA ASP A 763 -8.56 -11.48 8.83
C ASP A 763 -8.96 -10.83 10.19
N TRP A 764 -8.23 -9.81 10.65
CA TRP A 764 -8.39 -9.20 11.97
C TRP A 764 -9.81 -8.69 12.24
N VAL A 765 -10.38 -9.04 13.40
CA VAL A 765 -11.68 -8.50 13.85
C VAL A 765 -11.45 -7.20 14.61
N TYR A 766 -12.01 -6.10 14.13
CA TYR A 766 -11.81 -4.76 14.70
C TYR A 766 -12.81 -4.42 15.81
N THR A 767 -14.11 -4.71 15.62
CA THR A 767 -15.17 -4.40 16.61
C THR A 767 -16.15 -5.54 16.82
N THR A 768 -16.60 -5.68 18.07
CA THR A 768 -17.74 -6.53 18.49
C THR A 768 -18.85 -5.67 19.10
N ALA A 769 -20.07 -5.77 18.56
CA ALA A 769 -21.24 -5.06 19.06
C ALA A 769 -22.43 -6.03 19.27
N TRP A 770 -22.96 -6.10 20.49
CA TRP A 770 -24.15 -6.89 20.79
C TRP A 770 -25.42 -6.20 20.28
N ASN A 771 -26.39 -6.97 19.78
CA ASN A 771 -27.68 -6.43 19.35
C ASN A 771 -28.43 -5.84 20.57
N PRO A 772 -28.85 -4.56 20.56
CA PRO A 772 -29.53 -3.94 21.71
C PRO A 772 -30.95 -4.46 21.93
N ASN A 773 -31.58 -5.10 20.94
CA ASN A 773 -32.94 -5.63 21.04
C ASN A 773 -33.02 -6.71 22.15
N PRO A 774 -33.88 -6.57 23.18
CA PRO A 774 -33.92 -7.48 24.32
C PRO A 774 -34.42 -8.90 23.99
N GLU A 775 -34.97 -9.13 22.80
CA GLU A 775 -35.47 -10.45 22.37
C GLU A 775 -34.44 -11.25 21.54
N ARG A 776 -33.41 -10.60 20.99
CA ARG A 776 -32.43 -11.24 20.06
C ARG A 776 -31.03 -11.32 20.67
N GLN A 777 -30.52 -12.54 20.88
CA GLN A 777 -29.16 -12.80 21.41
C GLN A 777 -28.14 -12.88 20.27
N GLN A 778 -27.91 -11.75 19.59
CA GLN A 778 -27.07 -11.64 18.39
C GLN A 778 -25.83 -10.76 18.62
N LEU A 779 -24.73 -11.07 17.94
CA LEU A 779 -23.45 -10.35 17.98
C LEU A 779 -23.00 -9.96 16.57
N LEU A 780 -22.64 -8.69 16.38
CA LEU A 780 -22.07 -8.17 15.13
C LEU A 780 -20.55 -8.09 15.24
N THR A 781 -19.84 -8.56 14.20
CA THR A 781 -18.39 -8.45 14.08
C THR A 781 -17.98 -7.76 12.77
N ALA A 782 -17.18 -6.71 12.86
CA ALA A 782 -16.58 -6.04 11.70
C ALA A 782 -15.11 -6.44 11.56
N SER A 783 -14.69 -6.77 10.33
CA SER A 783 -13.43 -7.45 10.04
C SER A 783 -12.62 -6.74 8.94
N ALA A 784 -11.30 -6.94 8.94
CA ALA A 784 -10.37 -6.39 7.97
C ALA A 784 -10.56 -6.93 6.53
N ASP A 785 -11.24 -8.07 6.38
CA ASP A 785 -11.54 -8.77 5.13
C ASP A 785 -12.77 -8.24 4.35
N ASN A 786 -13.17 -6.98 4.56
CA ASN A 786 -14.40 -6.38 4.03
C ASN A 786 -15.72 -7.07 4.46
N THR A 787 -15.72 -7.94 5.49
CA THR A 787 -16.95 -8.61 5.94
C THR A 787 -17.50 -8.10 7.27
N LEU A 788 -18.83 -8.11 7.35
CA LEU A 788 -19.65 -7.71 8.50
C LEU A 788 -20.59 -8.87 8.83
N THR A 789 -20.26 -9.64 9.86
CA THR A 789 -20.92 -10.91 10.18
C THR A 789 -21.83 -10.74 11.40
N ILE A 790 -23.08 -11.22 11.29
CA ILE A 790 -24.01 -11.39 12.41
C ILE A 790 -23.92 -12.84 12.87
N TRP A 791 -23.57 -13.02 14.14
CA TRP A 791 -23.54 -14.29 14.84
C TRP A 791 -24.77 -14.42 15.74
N GLU A 792 -25.35 -15.62 15.78
CA GLU A 792 -26.44 -15.93 16.69
C GLU A 792 -26.32 -17.36 17.22
N GLN A 793 -27.01 -17.63 18.32
CA GLN A 793 -27.03 -18.94 18.96
C GLN A 793 -28.23 -19.74 18.45
N ASP A 794 -28.00 -20.92 17.86
CA ASP A 794 -29.09 -21.82 17.49
C ASP A 794 -29.89 -22.24 18.75
N PRO A 795 -31.20 -21.99 18.81
CA PRO A 795 -32.03 -22.35 19.96
C PRO A 795 -32.10 -23.85 20.28
N VAL A 796 -31.71 -24.74 19.36
CA VAL A 796 -31.78 -26.20 19.54
C VAL A 796 -30.47 -26.78 20.06
N SER A 797 -29.34 -26.47 19.42
CA SER A 797 -28.02 -27.00 19.80
C SER A 797 -27.25 -26.12 20.80
N GLY A 798 -27.62 -24.84 20.94
CA GLY A 798 -26.86 -23.86 21.71
C GLY A 798 -25.52 -23.45 21.08
N VAL A 799 -25.23 -23.89 19.84
CA VAL A 799 -24.01 -23.53 19.11
C VAL A 799 -24.16 -22.16 18.46
N TRP A 800 -23.09 -21.38 18.44
CA TRP A 800 -23.03 -20.10 17.75
C TRP A 800 -22.72 -20.29 16.26
N LEU A 801 -23.55 -19.70 15.40
CA LEU A 801 -23.47 -19.78 13.94
C LEU A 801 -23.39 -18.38 13.34
N SER A 802 -22.80 -18.28 12.14
CA SER A 802 -22.89 -17.09 11.30
C SER A 802 -24.27 -17.08 10.64
N ALA A 803 -25.21 -16.32 11.19
CA ALA A 803 -26.56 -16.18 10.65
C ALA A 803 -26.54 -15.47 9.30
N GLU A 804 -25.82 -14.34 9.24
CA GLU A 804 -25.77 -13.44 8.09
C GLU A 804 -24.38 -12.84 7.90
N ARG A 805 -23.95 -12.66 6.64
CA ARG A 805 -22.63 -12.12 6.31
C ARG A 805 -22.70 -11.11 5.17
N MET A 806 -22.71 -9.84 5.56
CA MET A 806 -22.75 -8.69 4.67
C MET A 806 -21.33 -8.19 4.34
N GLY A 807 -21.23 -7.32 3.33
CA GLY A 807 -19.96 -6.77 2.87
C GLY A 807 -19.57 -7.31 1.49
N GLU A 808 -18.28 -7.21 1.15
CA GLU A 808 -17.81 -7.67 -0.15
C GLU A 808 -17.21 -9.08 -0.04
N ILE A 809 -17.89 -10.08 -0.59
CA ILE A 809 -17.44 -11.49 -0.60
C ILE A 809 -16.46 -11.72 -1.77
N SER A 810 -15.36 -10.95 -1.79
CA SER A 810 -14.37 -11.01 -2.88
C SER A 810 -13.46 -12.24 -2.73
N VAL A 811 -13.80 -13.34 -3.40
CA VAL A 811 -12.92 -14.52 -3.55
C VAL A 811 -11.59 -14.16 -4.25
N GLN A 812 -11.58 -13.04 -5.00
CA GLN A 812 -10.42 -12.45 -5.66
C GLN A 812 -9.44 -11.80 -4.67
N LYS A 813 -8.68 -12.62 -3.93
CA LYS A 813 -7.48 -12.20 -3.18
C LYS A 813 -6.36 -11.76 -4.14
N GLY A 814 -6.50 -10.55 -4.67
CA GLY A 814 -5.58 -9.99 -5.66
C GLY A 814 -5.92 -8.57 -6.16
N SER A 815 -7.12 -8.04 -5.89
CA SER A 815 -7.44 -6.64 -6.23
C SER A 815 -6.56 -5.69 -5.44
N THR A 816 -5.64 -5.02 -6.15
CA THR A 816 -4.46 -4.35 -5.58
C THR A 816 -4.83 -3.08 -4.80
N THR A 817 -3.88 -2.61 -3.98
CA THR A 817 -4.00 -1.33 -3.25
C THR A 817 -4.08 -0.10 -4.16
N ALA A 818 -3.93 -0.25 -5.49
CA ALA A 818 -3.96 0.83 -6.46
C ALA A 818 -5.36 1.47 -6.64
N THR A 819 -6.44 0.72 -6.39
CA THR A 819 -7.82 1.23 -6.51
C THR A 819 -8.29 2.02 -5.28
N GLY A 820 -7.50 2.06 -4.20
CA GLY A 820 -7.80 2.76 -2.94
C GLY A 820 -8.99 2.22 -2.12
N SER A 821 -9.92 1.52 -2.77
CA SER A 821 -11.25 1.14 -2.26
C SER A 821 -11.27 -0.21 -1.52
N THR A 822 -10.33 -1.11 -1.80
CA THR A 822 -10.20 -2.39 -1.08
C THR A 822 -9.59 -2.18 0.32
N GLY A 823 -10.34 -2.57 1.36
CA GLY A 823 -9.88 -2.58 2.75
C GLY A 823 -11.05 -2.44 3.74
N GLY A 824 -11.00 -3.23 4.81
CA GLY A 824 -12.18 -3.70 5.52
C GLY A 824 -13.01 -2.71 6.35
N PHE A 825 -13.66 -3.27 7.36
CA PHE A 825 -14.60 -2.55 8.21
C PHE A 825 -14.03 -2.31 9.60
N TRP A 826 -13.70 -1.05 9.87
CA TRP A 826 -13.07 -0.64 11.12
C TRP A 826 -14.02 -0.61 12.31
N ILE A 827 -15.31 -0.37 12.05
CA ILE A 827 -16.37 -0.24 13.06
C ILE A 827 -17.63 -0.88 12.48
N GLY A 828 -18.36 -1.66 13.28
CA GLY A 828 -19.73 -2.10 13.01
C GLY A 828 -20.63 -1.79 14.21
N LEU A 829 -21.73 -1.07 13.98
CA LEU A 829 -22.69 -0.64 15.01
C LEU A 829 -24.11 -1.10 14.69
N TRP A 830 -24.86 -1.48 15.72
CA TRP A 830 -26.30 -1.72 15.62
C TRP A 830 -27.08 -0.41 15.79
N SER A 831 -28.20 -0.33 15.07
CA SER A 831 -29.27 0.62 15.36
C SER A 831 -29.99 0.32 16.68
N PRO A 832 -30.67 1.32 17.29
CA PRO A 832 -31.36 1.16 18.57
C PRO A 832 -32.40 0.02 18.68
N ASP A 833 -33.03 -0.39 17.57
CA ASP A 833 -34.03 -1.47 17.53
C ASP A 833 -33.47 -2.82 17.02
N GLY A 834 -32.19 -2.85 16.64
CA GLY A 834 -31.53 -4.06 16.13
C GLY A 834 -31.90 -4.46 14.70
N ASN A 835 -32.59 -3.60 13.95
CA ASN A 835 -33.10 -3.91 12.59
C ASN A 835 -32.29 -3.25 11.46
N GLN A 836 -31.29 -2.44 11.81
CA GLN A 836 -30.32 -1.84 10.89
C GLN A 836 -28.91 -1.96 11.48
N VAL A 837 -27.90 -2.10 10.62
CA VAL A 837 -26.49 -2.06 10.98
C VAL A 837 -25.75 -1.07 10.09
N VAL A 838 -24.71 -0.43 10.64
CA VAL A 838 -23.86 0.52 9.91
C VAL A 838 -22.38 0.21 10.14
N SER A 839 -21.55 0.50 9.14
CA SER A 839 -20.13 0.15 9.14
C SER A 839 -19.26 1.20 8.47
N LEU A 840 -18.05 1.40 9.00
CA LEU A 840 -17.07 2.37 8.48
C LEU A 840 -15.99 1.67 7.64
N GLY A 841 -15.95 1.98 6.35
CA GLY A 841 -14.97 1.42 5.39
C GLY A 841 -13.68 2.24 5.24
N ARG A 842 -12.72 1.70 4.47
CA ARG A 842 -11.41 2.34 4.21
C ARG A 842 -11.54 3.78 3.67
N THR A 843 -12.51 4.06 2.81
CA THR A 843 -12.73 5.36 2.15
C THR A 843 -13.26 6.47 3.08
N GLY A 844 -13.53 6.15 4.36
CA GLY A 844 -14.18 7.04 5.31
C GLY A 844 -15.70 7.10 5.18
N SER A 845 -16.24 6.50 4.12
CA SER A 845 -17.67 6.36 3.92
C SER A 845 -18.28 5.34 4.89
N TRP A 846 -19.48 5.69 5.35
CA TRP A 846 -20.35 4.79 6.10
C TRP A 846 -21.23 4.00 5.14
N ARG A 847 -21.24 2.68 5.31
CA ARG A 847 -22.20 1.77 4.69
C ARG A 847 -23.30 1.42 5.68
N ALA A 848 -24.50 1.13 5.18
CA ALA A 848 -25.67 0.85 5.99
C ALA A 848 -26.48 -0.29 5.38
N TRP A 849 -27.06 -1.13 6.22
CA TRP A 849 -27.96 -2.21 5.83
C TRP A 849 -29.19 -2.24 6.75
N ARG A 850 -30.33 -2.66 6.19
CA ARG A 850 -31.62 -2.81 6.87
C ARG A 850 -32.14 -4.22 6.68
N TYR A 851 -32.61 -4.83 7.76
CA TYR A 851 -33.33 -6.09 7.73
C TYR A 851 -34.78 -5.84 7.30
N GLU A 852 -35.21 -6.51 6.22
CA GLU A 852 -36.57 -6.40 5.69
C GLU A 852 -37.36 -7.68 6.01
N ALA A 853 -38.09 -7.64 7.13
CA ALA A 853 -38.78 -8.79 7.72
C ALA A 853 -39.91 -9.41 6.87
N GLU A 854 -40.29 -8.78 5.75
CA GLU A 854 -41.22 -9.36 4.77
C GLU A 854 -40.51 -10.32 3.79
N MET A 855 -39.20 -10.14 3.58
CA MET A 855 -38.37 -10.96 2.70
C MET A 855 -37.34 -11.82 3.44
N ASP A 856 -37.10 -11.53 4.73
CA ASP A 856 -36.08 -12.16 5.58
C ASP A 856 -34.65 -11.97 5.06
N VAL A 857 -34.35 -10.76 4.56
CA VAL A 857 -33.07 -10.40 3.90
C VAL A 857 -32.55 -9.06 4.42
N TRP A 858 -31.21 -8.91 4.47
CA TRP A 858 -30.53 -7.64 4.72
C TRP A 858 -30.25 -6.87 3.41
N VAL A 859 -30.93 -5.74 3.24
CA VAL A 859 -30.81 -4.86 2.06
C VAL A 859 -29.88 -3.68 2.36
N GLN A 860 -28.95 -3.38 1.46
CA GLN A 860 -28.05 -2.22 1.58
C GLN A 860 -28.83 -0.91 1.33
N ILE A 861 -28.66 0.08 2.19
CA ILE A 861 -29.32 1.39 2.12
C ILE A 861 -28.30 2.52 1.99
N LEU A 862 -28.77 3.70 1.56
CA LEU A 862 -27.93 4.89 1.40
C LEU A 862 -27.23 5.26 2.72
N GLY A 863 -25.91 5.36 2.68
CA GLY A 863 -25.06 5.80 3.78
C GLY A 863 -24.65 7.27 3.65
N ILE A 864 -23.51 7.62 4.26
CA ILE A 864 -22.88 8.95 4.11
C ILE A 864 -21.42 8.81 3.72
N THR A 865 -20.91 9.82 3.01
CA THR A 865 -19.54 9.83 2.49
C THR A 865 -18.84 11.16 2.78
N GLY A 866 -17.52 11.15 2.67
CA GLY A 866 -16.69 12.35 2.66
C GLY A 866 -15.21 12.06 2.80
N HIS A 867 -14.39 13.09 2.60
CA HIS A 867 -12.94 12.95 2.61
C HIS A 867 -12.38 12.63 4.01
N VAL A 868 -11.31 11.83 4.06
CA VAL A 868 -10.60 11.43 5.30
C VAL A 868 -9.30 12.21 5.57
N ARG A 869 -9.01 13.19 4.73
CA ARG A 869 -7.86 14.12 4.83
C ARG A 869 -8.31 15.50 4.32
N SER A 870 -7.40 16.48 4.39
CA SER A 870 -7.59 17.82 3.82
C SER A 870 -8.21 17.78 2.42
N ALA A 871 -9.34 18.46 2.24
CA ALA A 871 -9.80 18.85 0.91
C ALA A 871 -8.96 20.06 0.49
N ASN A 872 -8.28 19.96 -0.65
CA ASN A 872 -7.25 20.91 -1.08
C ASN A 872 -7.78 21.84 -2.18
N GLY A 873 -8.65 21.32 -3.06
CA GLY A 873 -9.39 22.10 -4.04
C GLY A 873 -10.89 21.81 -3.96
N ILE A 874 -11.69 22.83 -4.21
CA ILE A 874 -13.14 22.72 -4.43
C ILE A 874 -13.48 23.61 -5.63
N GLN A 875 -14.38 23.16 -6.51
CA GLN A 875 -14.87 24.01 -7.59
C GLN A 875 -16.32 23.69 -7.96
N TRP A 876 -17.11 24.73 -8.17
CA TRP A 876 -18.48 24.62 -8.66
C TRP A 876 -18.50 24.41 -10.17
N GLU A 877 -19.42 23.58 -10.65
CA GLU A 877 -19.83 23.63 -12.05
C GLU A 877 -20.36 25.05 -12.38
N PRO A 878 -20.03 25.66 -13.53
CA PRO A 878 -20.30 27.10 -13.76
C PRO A 878 -21.78 27.55 -13.73
N SER A 879 -22.75 26.63 -13.85
CA SER A 879 -24.18 26.93 -13.66
C SER A 879 -24.74 26.51 -12.28
N GLY A 880 -23.90 25.94 -11.41
CA GLY A 880 -24.24 25.51 -10.06
C GLY A 880 -24.87 24.11 -9.98
N GLY A 881 -24.76 23.28 -11.03
CA GLY A 881 -25.39 21.95 -11.08
C GLY A 881 -24.82 20.95 -10.07
N TYR A 882 -23.51 20.99 -9.86
CA TYR A 882 -22.78 20.19 -8.88
C TYR A 882 -21.52 20.91 -8.34
N LEU A 883 -20.97 20.39 -7.25
CA LEU A 883 -19.70 20.80 -6.65
C LEU A 883 -18.68 19.65 -6.74
N LEU A 884 -17.49 19.92 -7.26
CA LEU A 884 -16.35 19.01 -7.16
C LEU A 884 -15.51 19.34 -5.93
N SER A 885 -14.97 18.31 -5.27
CA SER A 885 -13.92 18.44 -4.26
C SER A 885 -12.79 17.44 -4.49
N THR A 886 -11.55 17.89 -4.30
CA THR A 886 -10.33 17.07 -4.38
C THR A 886 -9.55 17.09 -3.06
N SER A 887 -8.89 15.99 -2.75
CA SER A 887 -8.27 15.80 -1.44
C SER A 887 -6.95 15.03 -1.49
N ALA A 888 -6.13 15.27 -0.45
CA ALA A 888 -5.04 14.40 -0.07
C ALA A 888 -5.48 12.97 0.31
N ASP A 889 -6.78 12.66 0.40
CA ASP A 889 -7.25 11.27 0.47
C ASP A 889 -7.23 10.53 -0.88
N GLN A 890 -6.72 11.19 -1.93
CA GLN A 890 -6.50 10.68 -3.28
C GLN A 890 -7.81 10.41 -4.05
N THR A 891 -8.91 11.05 -3.64
CA THR A 891 -10.19 11.04 -4.37
C THR A 891 -10.62 12.42 -4.87
N THR A 892 -11.26 12.44 -6.03
CA THR A 892 -12.14 13.52 -6.49
C THR A 892 -13.58 13.06 -6.30
N ARG A 893 -14.44 13.91 -5.72
CA ARG A 893 -15.85 13.61 -5.42
C ARG A 893 -16.75 14.65 -6.05
N LEU A 894 -17.91 14.23 -6.55
CA LEU A 894 -18.95 15.07 -7.14
C LEU A 894 -20.17 15.07 -6.23
N HIS A 895 -20.53 16.24 -5.72
CA HIS A 895 -21.62 16.46 -4.79
C HIS A 895 -22.77 17.21 -5.49
N ALA A 896 -23.99 16.68 -5.42
CA ALA A 896 -25.16 17.28 -6.06
C ALA A 896 -26.44 17.14 -5.20
N GLN A 897 -27.46 17.95 -5.52
CA GLN A 897 -28.68 18.06 -4.74
C GLN A 897 -29.79 17.12 -5.25
N TRP A 898 -30.03 16.03 -4.52
CA TRP A 898 -31.15 15.12 -4.79
C TRP A 898 -32.49 15.78 -4.44
N ASN A 899 -33.32 15.99 -5.45
CA ASN A 899 -34.62 16.64 -5.39
C ASN A 899 -35.75 15.59 -5.44
N ARG A 900 -36.47 15.38 -4.33
CA ARG A 900 -37.58 14.39 -4.28
C ARG A 900 -38.79 14.88 -3.51
N HIS A 901 -39.96 14.95 -4.16
CA HIS A 901 -41.26 15.28 -3.54
C HIS A 901 -41.27 16.51 -2.60
N GLY A 902 -40.47 17.54 -2.89
CA GLY A 902 -40.34 18.76 -2.07
C GLY A 902 -39.26 18.70 -0.97
N ILE A 903 -38.63 17.54 -0.76
CA ILE A 903 -37.42 17.38 0.05
C ILE A 903 -36.19 17.56 -0.84
N LYS A 904 -35.18 18.27 -0.33
CA LYS A 904 -33.87 18.46 -0.95
C LYS A 904 -32.79 17.97 0.01
N SER A 905 -31.85 17.14 -0.45
CA SER A 905 -30.63 16.84 0.32
C SER A 905 -29.43 16.56 -0.61
N TRP A 906 -28.23 16.84 -0.11
CA TRP A 906 -26.98 16.77 -0.87
C TRP A 906 -26.25 15.45 -0.65
N HIS A 907 -25.75 14.84 -1.72
CA HIS A 907 -25.14 13.51 -1.73
C HIS A 907 -23.92 13.47 -2.67
N GLU A 908 -23.01 12.51 -2.45
CA GLU A 908 -21.98 12.16 -3.42
C GLU A 908 -22.63 11.34 -4.55
N PHE A 909 -22.64 11.89 -5.77
CA PHE A 909 -23.27 11.30 -6.96
C PHE A 909 -22.29 10.54 -7.85
N SER A 910 -21.01 10.91 -7.78
CA SER A 910 -19.93 10.26 -8.50
C SER A 910 -18.62 10.47 -7.73
N ARG A 911 -17.69 9.54 -7.92
CA ARG A 911 -16.29 9.67 -7.52
C ARG A 911 -15.44 9.65 -8.80
N PRO A 912 -15.33 10.78 -9.52
CA PRO A 912 -14.74 10.80 -10.87
C PRO A 912 -13.34 10.21 -10.97
N GLN A 913 -12.55 10.34 -9.90
CA GLN A 913 -11.14 9.97 -9.88
C GLN A 913 -10.82 9.34 -8.52
N ILE A 914 -10.16 8.18 -8.57
CA ILE A 914 -9.42 7.61 -7.43
C ILE A 914 -7.99 7.46 -7.92
N HIS A 915 -7.02 7.89 -7.12
CA HIS A 915 -5.67 8.18 -7.59
C HIS A 915 -4.59 7.55 -6.69
N GLY A 916 -3.35 7.46 -7.20
CA GLY A 916 -2.19 7.00 -6.42
C GLY A 916 -1.41 8.12 -5.74
N TYR A 917 -1.69 9.38 -6.07
CA TYR A 917 -1.02 10.58 -5.57
C TYR A 917 -2.04 11.57 -4.99
N ASP A 918 -1.63 12.31 -3.98
CA ASP A 918 -2.43 13.35 -3.33
C ASP A 918 -2.81 14.45 -4.36
N LEU A 919 -4.08 14.87 -4.32
CA LEU A 919 -4.67 15.84 -5.24
C LEU A 919 -4.63 17.24 -4.61
N ASN A 920 -4.21 18.24 -5.37
CA ASN A 920 -3.98 19.60 -4.86
C ASN A 920 -5.03 20.60 -5.33
N CYS A 921 -5.40 20.57 -6.60
CA CYS A 921 -6.28 21.58 -7.22
C CYS A 921 -7.16 20.97 -8.30
N VAL A 922 -8.30 21.60 -8.58
CA VAL A 922 -9.31 21.17 -9.55
C VAL A 922 -10.02 22.38 -10.14
N ASP A 923 -10.35 22.33 -11.43
CA ASP A 923 -11.22 23.33 -12.07
C ASP A 923 -12.06 22.69 -13.19
N THR A 924 -13.17 23.32 -13.56
CA THR A 924 -14.18 22.80 -14.50
C THR A 924 -14.04 23.37 -15.90
N LEU A 925 -14.18 22.50 -16.90
CA LEU A 925 -14.17 22.83 -18.32
C LEU A 925 -15.62 22.84 -18.86
N GLY A 926 -16.51 23.47 -18.10
CA GLY A 926 -17.97 23.39 -18.30
C GLY A 926 -18.62 22.18 -17.60
N PRO A 927 -19.86 21.84 -17.97
CA PRO A 927 -20.73 20.95 -17.19
C PRO A 927 -20.44 19.45 -17.32
N THR A 928 -19.56 19.04 -18.24
CA THR A 928 -19.28 17.62 -18.56
C THR A 928 -17.78 17.29 -18.56
N ARG A 929 -16.92 18.22 -18.14
CA ARG A 929 -15.45 18.06 -18.13
C ARG A 929 -14.81 18.80 -16.96
N PHE A 930 -13.72 18.25 -16.42
CA PHE A 930 -12.88 18.97 -15.45
C PHE A 930 -11.40 18.64 -15.63
N VAL A 931 -10.53 19.50 -15.09
CA VAL A 931 -9.08 19.32 -15.02
C VAL A 931 -8.65 19.22 -13.55
N SER A 932 -7.70 18.33 -13.26
CA SER A 932 -7.14 18.13 -11.91
C SER A 932 -5.61 18.22 -11.91
N GLY A 933 -5.06 18.76 -10.83
CA GLY A 933 -3.61 18.82 -10.57
C GLY A 933 -3.23 17.96 -9.36
N ALA A 934 -2.24 17.09 -9.55
CA ALA A 934 -1.74 16.16 -8.54
C ALA A 934 -0.25 16.36 -8.26
N GLU A 935 0.26 15.65 -7.25
CA GLU A 935 1.70 15.53 -7.02
C GLU A 935 2.45 14.70 -8.09
N GLU A 936 1.72 14.14 -9.07
CA GLU A 936 2.24 13.46 -10.27
C GLU A 936 2.97 14.39 -11.27
N LYS A 937 3.00 15.72 -11.02
CA LYS A 937 3.68 16.76 -11.83
C LYS A 937 3.06 17.05 -13.21
N LEU A 938 1.94 16.42 -13.52
CA LEU A 938 1.12 16.66 -14.71
C LEU A 938 -0.31 17.00 -14.30
N LEU A 939 -1.10 17.54 -15.23
CA LEU A 939 -2.55 17.69 -15.06
C LEU A 939 -3.30 16.67 -15.90
N ARG A 940 -4.49 16.28 -15.45
CA ARG A 940 -5.36 15.31 -16.12
C ARG A 940 -6.74 15.90 -16.37
N VAL A 941 -7.22 15.77 -17.59
CA VAL A 941 -8.57 16.16 -18.00
C VAL A 941 -9.45 14.91 -17.98
N PHE A 942 -10.69 15.04 -17.49
CA PHE A 942 -11.67 13.95 -17.41
C PHE A 942 -13.00 14.36 -18.08
N ASN A 943 -13.65 13.40 -18.74
CA ASN A 943 -14.95 13.57 -19.38
C ASN A 943 -16.04 12.83 -18.60
N GLU A 944 -17.24 13.40 -18.52
CA GLU A 944 -18.38 12.78 -17.85
C GLU A 944 -18.95 11.59 -18.63
N PRO A 945 -19.22 10.44 -17.99
CA PRO A 945 -19.83 9.29 -18.65
C PRO A 945 -21.38 9.37 -18.68
N LYS A 946 -21.99 8.89 -19.76
CA LYS A 946 -23.46 8.93 -20.02
C LYS A 946 -24.35 8.59 -18.80
N PRO A 947 -24.09 7.54 -17.99
CA PRO A 947 -24.96 7.18 -16.87
C PRO A 947 -24.98 8.21 -15.73
N ILE A 948 -23.91 9.00 -15.55
CA ILE A 948 -23.84 10.03 -14.51
C ILE A 948 -24.64 11.27 -14.95
N ALA A 949 -24.49 11.70 -16.20
CA ALA A 949 -25.30 12.77 -16.79
C ALA A 949 -26.81 12.47 -16.66
N GLN A 950 -27.24 11.26 -17.03
CA GLN A 950 -28.64 10.81 -16.89
C GLN A 950 -29.12 10.74 -15.43
N LEU A 951 -28.23 10.41 -14.49
CA LEU A 951 -28.54 10.35 -13.07
C LEU A 951 -28.70 11.76 -12.46
N LEU A 952 -27.86 12.71 -12.87
CA LEU A 952 -27.96 14.13 -12.50
C LEU A 952 -29.21 14.78 -13.10
N GLU A 953 -29.51 14.53 -14.37
CA GLU A 953 -30.74 14.99 -15.03
C GLU A 953 -31.98 14.49 -14.27
N ARG A 954 -32.06 13.19 -13.95
CA ARG A 954 -33.21 12.60 -13.26
C ARG A 954 -33.35 13.05 -11.80
N LEU A 955 -32.28 12.96 -11.01
CA LEU A 955 -32.36 13.10 -9.55
C LEU A 955 -32.08 14.52 -9.06
N CYS A 956 -31.34 15.33 -9.83
CA CYS A 956 -31.12 16.74 -9.52
C CYS A 956 -31.99 17.67 -10.37
N GLY A 957 -32.45 17.23 -11.55
CA GLY A 957 -33.12 18.09 -12.54
C GLY A 957 -32.11 18.87 -13.40
N PHE A 958 -30.84 18.48 -13.39
CA PHE A 958 -29.76 19.19 -14.05
C PHE A 958 -29.64 18.76 -15.52
N HIS A 959 -30.22 19.55 -16.43
CA HIS A 959 -30.25 19.24 -17.86
C HIS A 959 -28.98 19.78 -18.53
N GLN A 960 -28.03 18.89 -18.83
CA GLN A 960 -26.80 19.23 -19.55
C GLN A 960 -27.02 19.19 -21.07
N SER A 961 -26.42 20.13 -21.80
CA SER A 961 -26.34 20.09 -23.26
C SER A 961 -24.92 19.68 -23.68
N PRO A 962 -24.64 18.38 -23.90
CA PRO A 962 -23.27 17.91 -24.13
C PRO A 962 -22.74 18.33 -25.51
N GLU A 963 -21.51 18.84 -25.52
CA GLU A 963 -20.75 19.18 -26.73
C GLU A 963 -20.03 17.94 -27.29
N GLY A 964 -20.82 17.00 -27.83
CA GLY A 964 -20.35 15.74 -28.43
C GLY A 964 -21.09 14.50 -27.91
N ASP A 965 -20.68 13.32 -28.38
CA ASP A 965 -21.11 12.06 -27.76
C ASP A 965 -20.29 11.81 -26.48
N LEU A 966 -20.97 11.54 -25.37
CA LEU A 966 -20.33 11.28 -24.08
C LEU A 966 -19.82 9.82 -24.04
N PRO A 967 -18.71 9.51 -23.36
CA PRO A 967 -18.26 8.13 -23.17
C PRO A 967 -19.25 7.31 -22.32
N ASP A 968 -19.30 5.99 -22.50
CA ASP A 968 -20.32 5.16 -21.83
C ASP A 968 -19.98 4.86 -20.36
N THR A 969 -18.78 4.36 -20.06
CA THR A 969 -18.25 4.20 -18.68
C THR A 969 -16.72 4.20 -18.69
N ALA A 970 -16.11 4.30 -17.51
CA ALA A 970 -14.67 4.06 -17.33
C ALA A 970 -14.37 3.06 -16.22
N HIS A 971 -13.19 2.45 -16.31
CA HIS A 971 -12.65 1.52 -15.32
C HIS A 971 -11.17 1.83 -15.03
N ILE A 972 -10.72 1.53 -13.80
CA ILE A 972 -9.30 1.57 -13.43
C ILE A 972 -8.69 0.21 -13.80
N PRO A 973 -7.68 0.13 -14.70
CA PRO A 973 -6.97 -1.12 -14.95
C PRO A 973 -6.26 -1.60 -13.68
N VAL A 974 -6.17 -2.92 -13.46
CA VAL A 974 -5.63 -3.53 -12.21
C VAL A 974 -4.18 -3.11 -11.90
N LEU A 975 -3.46 -2.57 -12.90
CA LEU A 975 -2.09 -2.04 -12.83
C LEU A 975 -1.97 -0.59 -13.36
N GLY A 976 -3.10 0.09 -13.63
CA GLY A 976 -3.14 1.39 -14.30
C GLY A 976 -3.40 2.56 -13.36
N LEU A 977 -2.62 3.63 -13.51
CA LEU A 977 -2.86 4.90 -12.80
C LEU A 977 -3.95 5.77 -13.46
N SER A 978 -4.54 5.34 -14.58
CA SER A 978 -5.43 6.13 -15.45
C SER A 978 -6.76 5.44 -15.74
N ASN A 979 -7.86 6.19 -15.67
CA ASN A 979 -9.21 5.71 -15.97
C ASN A 979 -9.39 5.59 -17.50
N GLN A 980 -9.61 4.37 -18.02
CA GLN A 980 -9.84 4.17 -19.46
C GLN A 980 -11.32 3.98 -19.79
N ALA A 981 -11.75 4.48 -20.95
CA ALA A 981 -13.12 4.36 -21.42
C ALA A 981 -13.42 2.95 -21.94
N VAL A 982 -14.58 2.40 -21.56
CA VAL A 982 -15.07 1.11 -22.07
C VAL A 982 -15.61 1.31 -23.49
N GLY A 983 -14.78 1.01 -24.49
CA GLY A 983 -15.16 1.10 -25.91
C GLY A 983 -14.01 1.44 -26.86
N GLU A 984 -12.91 2.03 -26.37
CA GLU A 984 -11.69 2.13 -27.17
C GLU A 984 -11.11 0.73 -27.44
N GLN A 985 -10.56 0.53 -28.65
CA GLN A 985 -9.98 -0.76 -29.01
C GLN A 985 -8.73 -1.05 -28.19
N ALA A 986 -8.88 -1.93 -27.19
CA ALA A 986 -7.75 -2.57 -26.55
C ALA A 986 -6.82 -3.20 -27.61
N PRO A 987 -5.49 -3.15 -27.44
CA PRO A 987 -4.58 -3.88 -28.33
C PRO A 987 -4.98 -5.37 -28.33
N ALA A 988 -5.04 -5.98 -29.51
CA ALA A 988 -5.76 -7.23 -29.78
C ALA A 988 -5.12 -8.53 -29.21
N ASP A 989 -4.37 -8.41 -28.11
CA ASP A 989 -3.74 -9.49 -27.34
C ASP A 989 -4.48 -9.75 -25.99
N ALA A 990 -5.69 -9.19 -25.80
CA ALA A 990 -6.42 -9.16 -24.52
C ALA A 990 -7.36 -10.38 -24.28
N ASP A 991 -7.20 -11.48 -25.01
CA ASP A 991 -8.09 -12.65 -25.00
C ASP A 991 -7.94 -13.58 -23.76
N VAL A 992 -7.82 -13.00 -22.56
CA VAL A 992 -8.29 -13.63 -21.29
C VAL A 992 -8.84 -12.56 -20.33
N VAL A 993 -9.79 -11.74 -20.80
CA VAL A 993 -10.80 -11.14 -19.90
C VAL A 993 -11.93 -12.16 -19.79
N ASP A 994 -12.22 -12.64 -18.59
CA ASP A 994 -13.33 -13.59 -18.37
C ASP A 994 -14.64 -12.97 -18.87
N SER A 995 -15.32 -13.66 -19.78
CA SER A 995 -16.54 -13.18 -20.46
C SER A 995 -17.76 -12.98 -19.54
N VAL A 996 -17.58 -13.22 -18.24
CA VAL A 996 -18.51 -12.95 -17.15
C VAL A 996 -18.52 -11.46 -16.77
N ASP A 997 -17.34 -10.81 -16.79
CA ASP A 997 -17.14 -9.50 -16.16
C ASP A 997 -17.79 -8.36 -16.98
N VAL A 998 -17.62 -8.39 -18.31
CA VAL A 998 -18.28 -7.46 -19.25
C VAL A 998 -19.82 -7.59 -19.17
N GLY A 999 -20.33 -8.80 -18.91
CA GLY A 999 -21.76 -9.04 -18.70
C GLY A 999 -22.30 -8.39 -17.42
N GLN A 1000 -21.52 -8.45 -16.32
CA GLN A 1000 -21.88 -7.77 -15.07
C GLN A 1000 -21.75 -6.24 -15.18
N ALA A 1001 -20.76 -5.74 -15.92
CA ALA A 1001 -20.62 -4.30 -16.18
C ALA A 1001 -21.87 -3.72 -16.86
N HIS A 1002 -22.39 -4.36 -17.92
CA HIS A 1002 -23.61 -3.90 -18.60
C HIS A 1002 -24.87 -4.04 -17.72
N ALA A 1003 -25.01 -5.10 -16.93
CA ALA A 1003 -26.13 -5.22 -15.98
C ALA A 1003 -26.09 -4.12 -14.91
N ASN A 1004 -24.91 -3.78 -14.39
CA ASN A 1004 -24.74 -2.71 -13.40
C ASN A 1004 -24.89 -1.31 -14.00
N GLN A 1005 -24.59 -1.12 -15.30
CA GLN A 1005 -24.94 0.10 -16.04
C GLN A 1005 -26.46 0.31 -16.09
N GLU A 1006 -27.25 -0.73 -16.35
CA GLU A 1006 -28.73 -0.63 -16.29
C GLU A 1006 -29.22 -0.31 -14.87
N ILE A 1007 -28.59 -0.85 -13.82
CA ILE A 1007 -28.96 -0.56 -12.43
C ILE A 1007 -28.68 0.91 -12.05
N LEU A 1008 -27.53 1.46 -12.43
CA LEU A 1008 -27.21 2.88 -12.20
C LEU A 1008 -28.12 3.80 -13.01
N SER A 1009 -28.22 3.56 -14.33
CA SER A 1009 -29.03 4.37 -15.24
C SER A 1009 -30.54 4.26 -14.97
N ASN A 1010 -31.03 3.25 -14.26
CA ASN A 1010 -32.43 3.17 -13.78
C ASN A 1010 -32.62 3.48 -12.28
N SER A 1011 -31.56 3.89 -11.56
CA SER A 1011 -31.67 4.18 -10.13
C SER A 1011 -32.65 5.33 -9.83
N THR A 1012 -33.35 5.20 -8.70
CA THR A 1012 -34.24 6.20 -8.09
C THR A 1012 -33.60 6.92 -6.89
N GLN A 1013 -32.39 6.53 -6.51
CA GLN A 1013 -31.61 7.08 -5.39
C GLN A 1013 -30.14 7.34 -5.78
N PRO A 1014 -29.39 8.19 -5.05
CA PRO A 1014 -27.96 8.36 -5.24
C PRO A 1014 -27.18 7.05 -5.07
N PRO A 1015 -25.98 6.89 -5.67
CA PRO A 1015 -25.26 5.62 -5.67
C PRO A 1015 -24.77 5.20 -4.28
N LEU A 1016 -24.67 3.89 -4.08
CA LEU A 1016 -24.09 3.29 -2.87
C LEU A 1016 -22.56 3.30 -2.94
N GLU A 1017 -21.86 3.21 -1.80
CA GLU A 1017 -20.38 3.28 -1.74
C GLU A 1017 -19.67 2.27 -2.65
N ASP A 1018 -20.21 1.07 -2.82
CA ASP A 1018 -19.70 0.04 -3.73
C ASP A 1018 -19.83 0.44 -5.22
N GLN A 1019 -20.88 1.17 -5.56
CA GLN A 1019 -21.07 1.73 -6.90
C GLN A 1019 -20.16 2.94 -7.13
N LEU A 1020 -20.10 3.86 -6.14
CA LEU A 1020 -19.22 5.04 -6.17
C LEU A 1020 -17.76 4.63 -6.45
N ALA A 1021 -17.27 3.61 -5.73
CA ALA A 1021 -15.90 3.14 -5.81
C ALA A 1021 -15.49 2.42 -7.12
N ARG A 1022 -16.43 2.07 -8.01
CA ARG A 1022 -16.16 1.22 -9.19
C ARG A 1022 -16.78 1.68 -10.50
N TYR A 1023 -18.01 2.19 -10.45
CA TYR A 1023 -18.85 2.39 -11.62
C TYR A 1023 -19.19 3.87 -11.89
N THR A 1024 -18.75 4.78 -11.02
CA THR A 1024 -18.96 6.24 -11.17
C THR A 1024 -17.69 7.03 -11.54
N LEU A 1025 -16.62 6.31 -11.89
CA LEU A 1025 -15.35 6.85 -12.37
C LEU A 1025 -15.55 7.54 -13.73
N TRP A 1026 -14.86 8.66 -13.95
CA TRP A 1026 -14.88 9.39 -15.22
C TRP A 1026 -13.68 8.96 -16.07
N PRO A 1027 -13.84 8.70 -17.37
CA PRO A 1027 -12.71 8.43 -18.26
C PRO A 1027 -11.77 9.63 -18.35
N GLU A 1028 -10.48 9.33 -18.35
CA GLU A 1028 -9.41 10.28 -18.62
C GLU A 1028 -9.43 10.64 -20.12
N HIS A 1029 -9.42 11.93 -20.42
CA HIS A 1029 -9.48 12.46 -21.79
C HIS A 1029 -8.10 12.80 -22.33
N GLU A 1030 -7.27 13.48 -21.55
CA GLU A 1030 -5.95 13.98 -21.97
C GLU A 1030 -5.03 14.27 -20.77
N LYS A 1031 -3.71 14.27 -21.00
CA LYS A 1031 -2.67 14.61 -20.00
C LYS A 1031 -1.85 15.83 -20.42
N LEU A 1032 -1.88 16.88 -19.61
CA LEU A 1032 -1.13 18.11 -19.85
C LEU A 1032 0.25 18.03 -19.22
N TYR A 1033 1.27 18.08 -20.07
CA TYR A 1033 2.69 18.02 -19.69
C TYR A 1033 3.36 19.39 -19.81
N GLY A 1034 4.33 19.70 -18.95
CA GLY A 1034 5.17 20.91 -19.07
C GLY A 1034 5.84 21.35 -17.77
N HIS A 1035 5.23 21.06 -16.61
CA HIS A 1035 5.84 21.32 -15.30
C HIS A 1035 6.80 20.18 -14.90
N GLY A 1036 7.91 20.53 -14.23
CA GLY A 1036 8.88 19.56 -13.68
C GLY A 1036 8.63 19.18 -12.21
N TYR A 1037 7.63 19.83 -11.59
CA TYR A 1037 7.30 19.78 -10.17
C TYR A 1037 5.79 19.63 -9.98
N GLU A 1038 5.41 19.24 -8.77
CA GLU A 1038 4.02 19.02 -8.33
C GLU A 1038 3.13 20.24 -8.63
N ILE A 1039 1.92 20.02 -9.14
CA ILE A 1039 1.00 21.11 -9.50
C ILE A 1039 0.50 21.79 -8.22
N SER A 1040 0.48 23.13 -8.20
CA SER A 1040 0.04 23.93 -7.05
C SER A 1040 -1.30 24.63 -7.28
N ALA A 1041 -1.54 25.13 -8.49
CA ALA A 1041 -2.78 25.81 -8.87
C ALA A 1041 -3.14 25.54 -10.34
N VAL A 1042 -4.44 25.55 -10.63
CA VAL A 1042 -5.04 25.49 -11.97
C VAL A 1042 -6.22 26.44 -12.02
N ALA A 1043 -6.41 27.13 -13.15
CA ALA A 1043 -7.56 27.96 -13.43
C ALA A 1043 -7.95 27.83 -14.91
N VAL A 1044 -9.24 27.91 -15.22
CA VAL A 1044 -9.83 27.79 -16.55
C VAL A 1044 -10.53 29.11 -16.90
N SER A 1045 -10.44 29.56 -18.15
CA SER A 1045 -11.16 30.76 -18.60
C SER A 1045 -12.68 30.49 -18.68
N HIS A 1046 -13.50 31.52 -18.45
CA HIS A 1046 -14.96 31.40 -18.48
C HIS A 1046 -15.48 31.06 -19.90
N ASP A 1047 -14.77 31.51 -20.94
CA ASP A 1047 -14.96 31.12 -22.34
C ASP A 1047 -14.51 29.67 -22.66
N ARG A 1048 -13.91 28.97 -21.70
CA ARG A 1048 -13.40 27.59 -21.75
C ARG A 1048 -12.29 27.34 -22.79
N THR A 1049 -11.67 28.38 -23.34
CA THR A 1049 -10.61 28.25 -24.37
C THR A 1049 -9.22 28.00 -23.79
N LEU A 1050 -8.97 28.38 -22.53
CA LEU A 1050 -7.62 28.37 -21.94
C LEU A 1050 -7.58 27.75 -20.54
N ILE A 1051 -6.45 27.11 -20.23
CA ILE A 1051 -6.11 26.63 -18.88
C ILE A 1051 -4.79 27.26 -18.43
N ALA A 1052 -4.83 28.05 -17.36
CA ALA A 1052 -3.67 28.55 -16.64
C ALA A 1052 -3.24 27.57 -15.54
N THR A 1053 -1.93 27.35 -15.39
CA THR A 1053 -1.39 26.34 -14.46
C THR A 1053 -0.08 26.79 -13.82
N ALA A 1054 0.15 26.38 -12.56
CA ALA A 1054 1.41 26.62 -11.86
C ALA A 1054 1.85 25.40 -11.02
N CYS A 1055 3.13 25.34 -10.67
CA CYS A 1055 3.71 24.25 -9.88
C CYS A 1055 4.48 24.75 -8.64
N LYS A 1056 4.82 23.81 -7.74
CA LYS A 1056 5.63 24.02 -6.54
C LYS A 1056 7.08 24.39 -6.91
N ALA A 1057 7.30 25.66 -7.25
CA ALA A 1057 8.58 26.17 -7.71
C ALA A 1057 9.68 26.17 -6.62
N SER A 1058 10.84 25.61 -6.97
CA SER A 1058 12.11 25.65 -6.22
C SER A 1058 13.10 26.71 -6.74
N SER A 1059 12.95 27.11 -8.01
CA SER A 1059 13.70 28.18 -8.68
C SER A 1059 12.76 29.13 -9.42
N ILE A 1060 13.29 30.27 -9.88
CA ILE A 1060 12.53 31.29 -10.63
C ILE A 1060 12.02 30.73 -11.97
N ASP A 1061 12.79 29.85 -12.62
CA ASP A 1061 12.43 29.21 -13.91
C ASP A 1061 11.22 28.28 -13.81
N HIS A 1062 10.84 27.91 -12.58
CA HIS A 1062 9.65 27.12 -12.28
C HIS A 1062 8.53 27.96 -11.65
N ALA A 1063 8.79 29.20 -11.25
CA ALA A 1063 7.81 30.16 -10.70
C ALA A 1063 7.02 30.89 -11.80
N VAL A 1064 6.62 30.15 -12.84
CA VAL A 1064 5.98 30.65 -14.07
C VAL A 1064 4.60 30.04 -14.26
N VAL A 1065 3.67 30.82 -14.82
CA VAL A 1065 2.36 30.32 -15.25
C VAL A 1065 2.51 29.75 -16.66
N ARG A 1066 1.98 28.53 -16.88
CA ARG A 1066 1.82 27.94 -18.22
C ARG A 1066 0.37 28.03 -18.65
N LEU A 1067 0.15 28.43 -19.90
CA LEU A 1067 -1.16 28.44 -20.55
C LEU A 1067 -1.24 27.23 -21.51
N TYR A 1068 -2.40 26.58 -21.56
CA TYR A 1068 -2.74 25.54 -22.53
C TYR A 1068 -4.02 25.91 -23.25
N ASP A 1069 -4.09 25.64 -24.56
CA ASP A 1069 -5.32 25.75 -25.36
C ASP A 1069 -6.19 24.50 -25.16
N THR A 1070 -7.50 24.63 -25.02
CA THR A 1070 -8.41 23.48 -24.80
C THR A 1070 -8.86 22.79 -26.09
N SER A 1071 -8.57 23.37 -27.26
CA SER A 1071 -8.92 22.83 -28.57
C SER A 1071 -7.86 21.87 -29.14
N ASP A 1072 -6.58 22.07 -28.80
CA ASP A 1072 -5.47 21.19 -29.22
C ASP A 1072 -4.59 20.66 -28.07
N TRP A 1073 -4.80 21.12 -26.84
CA TRP A 1073 -4.09 20.73 -25.62
C TRP A 1073 -2.57 21.07 -25.57
N HIS A 1074 -2.07 21.95 -26.43
CA HIS A 1074 -0.65 22.34 -26.46
C HIS A 1074 -0.30 23.50 -25.52
N GLU A 1075 0.97 23.55 -25.06
CA GLU A 1075 1.51 24.66 -24.25
C GLU A 1075 1.68 25.93 -25.12
N ILE A 1076 0.92 26.97 -24.81
CA ILE A 1076 1.07 28.29 -25.42
C ILE A 1076 2.34 28.96 -24.86
N ARG A 1077 3.14 29.57 -25.73
CA ARG A 1077 4.43 30.19 -25.39
C ARG A 1077 4.48 31.66 -25.79
N PRO A 1078 5.16 32.54 -25.03
CA PRO A 1078 5.97 32.24 -23.84
C PRO A 1078 5.15 32.02 -22.56
N SER A 1079 5.74 31.34 -21.58
CA SER A 1079 5.17 31.24 -20.22
C SER A 1079 5.25 32.59 -19.50
N LEU A 1080 4.31 32.82 -18.57
CA LEU A 1080 4.19 34.10 -17.86
C LEU A 1080 5.06 34.09 -16.61
N ALA A 1081 6.13 34.89 -16.62
CA ALA A 1081 7.06 35.03 -15.51
C ALA A 1081 6.81 36.34 -14.74
N ALA A 1082 6.61 36.23 -13.43
CA ALA A 1082 6.57 37.37 -12.50
C ALA A 1082 7.02 36.99 -11.08
N HIS A 1083 6.72 35.77 -10.64
CA HIS A 1083 7.03 35.29 -9.29
C HIS A 1083 8.45 34.74 -9.16
N THR A 1084 8.89 34.59 -7.91
CA THR A 1084 10.22 34.07 -7.53
C THR A 1084 10.13 32.80 -6.68
N LEU A 1085 8.94 32.48 -6.17
CA LEU A 1085 8.61 31.29 -5.38
C LEU A 1085 7.28 30.70 -5.88
N THR A 1086 6.86 29.57 -5.32
CA THR A 1086 5.59 28.90 -5.62
C THR A 1086 4.42 29.89 -5.70
N ILE A 1087 3.73 29.90 -6.84
CA ILE A 1087 2.41 30.50 -7.03
C ILE A 1087 1.42 29.64 -6.25
N THR A 1088 0.67 30.26 -5.34
CA THR A 1088 -0.31 29.56 -4.50
C THR A 1088 -1.65 29.41 -5.19
N ASP A 1089 -2.03 30.39 -6.01
CA ASP A 1089 -3.36 30.48 -6.59
C ASP A 1089 -3.37 31.34 -7.88
N LEU A 1090 -4.38 31.11 -8.74
CA LEU A 1090 -4.59 31.68 -10.07
C LEU A 1090 -6.09 31.93 -10.30
N CYS A 1091 -6.48 33.11 -10.80
CA CYS A 1091 -7.89 33.38 -11.10
C CYS A 1091 -8.08 34.31 -12.32
N PHE A 1092 -8.94 33.92 -13.26
CA PHE A 1092 -9.35 34.76 -14.39
C PHE A 1092 -10.44 35.76 -13.98
N SER A 1093 -10.44 36.96 -14.56
CA SER A 1093 -11.55 37.90 -14.37
C SER A 1093 -12.83 37.36 -15.01
N THR A 1094 -14.00 37.78 -14.51
CA THR A 1094 -15.34 37.36 -15.00
C THR A 1094 -15.65 37.77 -16.45
N ASP A 1095 -14.68 38.36 -17.15
CA ASP A 1095 -14.74 38.80 -18.54
C ASP A 1095 -13.55 38.31 -19.39
N ASP A 1096 -12.75 37.39 -18.82
CA ASP A 1096 -11.50 36.78 -19.31
C ASP A 1096 -10.44 37.75 -19.86
N LYS A 1097 -10.52 39.06 -19.58
CA LYS A 1097 -9.50 40.03 -20.02
C LYS A 1097 -8.27 40.05 -19.14
N TYR A 1098 -8.37 39.56 -17.92
CA TYR A 1098 -7.29 39.57 -16.93
C TYR A 1098 -7.08 38.20 -16.29
N LEU A 1099 -5.83 37.90 -15.99
CA LEU A 1099 -5.42 36.75 -15.18
C LEU A 1099 -4.65 37.27 -13.97
N LEU A 1100 -5.09 36.90 -12.77
CA LEU A 1100 -4.43 37.17 -11.50
C LEU A 1100 -3.57 35.97 -11.10
N SER A 1101 -2.35 36.21 -10.63
CA SER A 1101 -1.52 35.20 -9.94
C SER A 1101 -1.00 35.72 -8.61
N VAL A 1102 -1.01 34.88 -7.59
CA VAL A 1102 -0.53 35.22 -6.23
C VAL A 1102 0.44 34.18 -5.70
N GLY A 1103 1.43 34.62 -4.91
CA GLY A 1103 2.59 33.78 -4.59
C GLY A 1103 3.11 33.82 -3.16
N ARG A 1104 3.89 32.77 -2.81
CA ARG A 1104 4.59 32.65 -1.52
C ARG A 1104 5.65 33.72 -1.28
N ASP A 1105 6.12 34.38 -2.34
CA ASP A 1105 6.99 35.56 -2.31
C ASP A 1105 6.29 36.82 -1.79
N ARG A 1106 4.96 36.76 -1.59
CA ARG A 1106 4.06 37.83 -1.14
C ARG A 1106 3.69 38.83 -2.24
N GLN A 1107 3.97 38.46 -3.48
CA GLN A 1107 3.60 39.22 -4.65
C GLN A 1107 2.20 38.83 -5.13
N TRP A 1108 1.47 39.79 -5.69
CA TRP A 1108 0.42 39.54 -6.67
C TRP A 1108 0.81 40.14 -8.03
N ALA A 1109 0.37 39.54 -9.13
CA ALA A 1109 0.59 40.01 -10.49
C ALA A 1109 -0.69 39.86 -11.33
N VAL A 1110 -0.96 40.84 -12.19
CA VAL A 1110 -2.09 40.84 -13.13
C VAL A 1110 -1.57 40.92 -14.55
N TYR A 1111 -1.94 39.95 -15.37
CA TYR A 1111 -1.69 39.91 -16.81
C TYR A 1111 -2.97 40.28 -17.55
N ARG A 1112 -2.85 40.96 -18.70
CA ARG A 1112 -3.96 41.30 -19.60
C ARG A 1112 -3.88 40.47 -20.87
N ARG A 1113 -5.02 39.92 -21.30
CA ARG A 1113 -5.22 39.19 -22.56
C ARG A 1113 -5.07 40.15 -23.75
N SER A 1114 -4.41 39.72 -24.82
CA SER A 1114 -4.23 40.57 -26.00
C SER A 1114 -5.50 40.66 -26.84
N GLU A 1115 -5.78 41.86 -27.37
CA GLU A 1115 -6.90 42.11 -28.30
C GLU A 1115 -6.61 41.64 -29.72
N SER A 1116 -5.34 41.37 -30.08
CA SER A 1116 -4.94 40.88 -31.40
C SER A 1116 -4.79 39.36 -31.49
N ASP A 1117 -4.54 38.70 -30.35
CA ASP A 1117 -4.33 37.26 -30.24
C ASP A 1117 -4.84 36.78 -28.87
N PRO A 1118 -6.07 36.23 -28.81
CA PRO A 1118 -6.69 35.79 -27.56
C PRO A 1118 -5.94 34.69 -26.80
N SER A 1119 -4.95 34.02 -27.39
CA SER A 1119 -4.11 33.04 -26.67
C SER A 1119 -3.05 33.71 -25.78
N THR A 1120 -2.70 34.98 -26.05
CA THR A 1120 -1.55 35.65 -25.45
C THR A 1120 -1.92 36.59 -24.32
N PHE A 1121 -1.06 36.61 -23.29
CA PHE A 1121 -1.18 37.49 -22.11
C PHE A 1121 0.12 38.27 -21.87
N ALA A 1122 0.00 39.54 -21.48
CA ALA A 1122 1.12 40.41 -21.13
C ALA A 1122 0.99 40.92 -19.69
N LEU A 1123 2.10 40.99 -18.94
CA LEU A 1123 2.11 41.53 -17.58
C LEU A 1123 1.70 43.01 -17.60
N MET A 1124 0.57 43.33 -16.96
CA MET A 1124 0.03 44.69 -16.88
C MET A 1124 0.52 45.42 -15.63
N THR A 1125 0.53 44.74 -14.48
CA THR A 1125 1.01 45.31 -13.21
C THR A 1125 1.30 44.20 -12.19
N SER A 1126 2.20 44.46 -11.24
CA SER A 1126 2.47 43.58 -10.11
C SER A 1126 2.85 44.38 -8.86
N ASN A 1127 2.53 43.82 -7.69
CA ASN A 1127 2.89 44.39 -6.39
C ASN A 1127 3.78 43.39 -5.62
N PRO A 1128 5.12 43.55 -5.60
CA PRO A 1128 6.05 42.65 -4.91
C PRO A 1128 5.96 42.73 -3.37
N ARG A 1129 5.02 43.50 -2.81
CA ARG A 1129 4.75 43.63 -1.38
C ARG A 1129 3.24 43.73 -1.09
N GLY A 1130 2.43 42.90 -1.77
CA GLY A 1130 0.98 42.86 -1.55
C GLY A 1130 0.60 42.52 -0.11
N HIS A 1131 1.32 41.58 0.53
CA HIS A 1131 1.15 41.24 1.94
C HIS A 1131 2.49 41.21 2.71
N SER A 1132 2.43 41.23 4.05
CA SER A 1132 3.62 41.10 4.91
C SER A 1132 4.09 39.64 5.02
N ARG A 1133 3.17 38.69 4.83
CA ARG A 1133 3.38 37.24 4.74
C ARG A 1133 2.78 36.68 3.45
N MET A 1134 3.06 35.41 3.15
CA MET A 1134 2.60 34.76 1.91
C MET A 1134 1.11 35.00 1.68
N ILE A 1135 0.75 35.35 0.44
CA ILE A 1135 -0.64 35.27 -0.02
C ILE A 1135 -1.00 33.78 -0.09
N LEU A 1136 -2.27 33.47 0.13
CA LEU A 1136 -2.81 32.11 0.12
C LEU A 1136 -3.71 31.88 -1.09
N ASP A 1137 -4.57 32.85 -1.38
CA ASP A 1137 -5.83 32.72 -2.12
C ASP A 1137 -6.27 34.12 -2.62
N ALA A 1138 -6.84 34.24 -3.82
CA ALA A 1138 -7.25 35.52 -4.40
C ALA A 1138 -8.33 35.41 -5.51
N ASP A 1139 -9.44 36.14 -5.32
CA ASP A 1139 -10.63 36.08 -6.18
C ASP A 1139 -11.05 37.46 -6.72
N TRP A 1140 -11.71 37.49 -7.88
CA TRP A 1140 -12.24 38.69 -8.52
C TRP A 1140 -13.66 39.00 -8.02
N ALA A 1141 -13.92 40.26 -7.66
CA ALA A 1141 -15.28 40.69 -7.39
C ALA A 1141 -16.11 40.73 -8.69
N PRO A 1142 -17.40 40.35 -8.67
CA PRO A 1142 -18.26 40.39 -9.84
C PRO A 1142 -18.27 41.77 -10.51
N MET A 1143 -17.90 41.83 -11.80
CA MET A 1143 -17.77 43.09 -12.51
C MET A 1143 -19.13 43.78 -12.72
N LEU A 1144 -19.32 44.92 -12.06
CA LEU A 1144 -20.47 45.80 -12.27
C LEU A 1144 -20.18 46.79 -13.41
N GLU A 1145 -21.18 47.04 -14.27
CA GLU A 1145 -21.06 48.00 -15.37
C GLU A 1145 -20.56 49.37 -14.88
N ASN A 1146 -19.54 49.91 -15.57
CA ASN A 1146 -18.88 51.18 -15.28
C ASN A 1146 -18.05 51.24 -13.97
N GLN A 1147 -17.72 50.11 -13.35
CA GLN A 1147 -16.69 50.06 -12.30
C GLN A 1147 -15.37 49.45 -12.83
N PRO A 1148 -14.19 49.96 -12.41
CA PRO A 1148 -12.93 49.26 -12.67
C PRO A 1148 -12.91 47.91 -11.93
N PRO A 1149 -12.27 46.86 -12.46
CA PRO A 1149 -12.30 45.55 -11.84
C PRO A 1149 -11.57 45.55 -10.50
N ILE A 1150 -12.10 44.75 -9.58
CA ILE A 1150 -11.68 44.64 -8.18
C ILE A 1150 -11.33 43.18 -7.92
N PHE A 1151 -10.27 42.94 -7.16
CA PHE A 1151 -9.95 41.60 -6.63
C PHE A 1151 -9.60 41.69 -5.16
N ALA A 1152 -9.78 40.58 -4.44
CA ALA A 1152 -9.38 40.42 -3.05
C ALA A 1152 -8.17 39.48 -2.97
N THR A 1153 -7.26 39.73 -2.03
CA THR A 1153 -6.13 38.83 -1.73
C THR A 1153 -6.12 38.49 -0.25
N ALA A 1154 -6.03 37.20 0.09
CA ALA A 1154 -6.03 36.70 1.47
C ALA A 1154 -4.60 36.30 1.89
N GLY A 1155 -4.10 36.90 2.96
CA GLY A 1155 -2.72 36.69 3.43
C GLY A 1155 -2.60 35.92 4.74
N ARG A 1156 -1.49 35.17 4.87
CA ARG A 1156 -1.10 34.48 6.13
C ARG A 1156 -0.65 35.43 7.26
N ASP A 1157 -0.91 36.72 7.10
CA ASP A 1157 -0.86 37.77 8.12
C ASP A 1157 -2.25 38.11 8.71
N ASN A 1158 -3.26 37.30 8.40
CA ASN A 1158 -4.65 37.43 8.88
C ASN A 1158 -5.34 38.71 8.37
N LEU A 1159 -4.93 39.17 7.19
CA LEU A 1159 -5.51 40.31 6.48
C LEU A 1159 -6.10 39.84 5.15
N MET A 1160 -7.19 40.48 4.74
CA MET A 1160 -7.68 40.48 3.37
C MET A 1160 -7.54 41.89 2.82
N ASN A 1161 -6.80 42.04 1.73
CA ASN A 1161 -6.68 43.30 1.00
C ASN A 1161 -7.66 43.29 -0.18
N VAL A 1162 -8.27 44.43 -0.49
CA VAL A 1162 -9.15 44.61 -1.65
C VAL A 1162 -8.53 45.65 -2.56
N GLU A 1163 -8.10 45.21 -3.74
CA GLU A 1163 -7.31 45.99 -4.70
C GLU A 1163 -8.23 46.46 -5.85
N LEU A 1164 -8.02 47.71 -6.30
CA LEU A 1164 -8.88 48.38 -7.28
C LEU A 1164 -8.04 48.72 -8.52
N LEU A 1165 -8.26 48.00 -9.63
CA LEU A 1165 -7.45 48.12 -10.84
C LEU A 1165 -7.78 49.40 -11.63
N LYS A 1166 -7.27 50.54 -11.16
CA LYS A 1166 -7.45 51.83 -11.82
C LYS A 1166 -6.67 51.91 -13.13
N MET A 1167 -7.38 51.82 -14.24
CA MET A 1167 -6.90 52.20 -15.57
C MET A 1167 -6.54 53.69 -15.58
N LEU A 1168 -5.24 54.00 -15.43
CA LEU A 1168 -4.71 55.32 -15.77
C LEU A 1168 -4.60 55.43 -17.29
N ASN A 1169 -5.11 56.51 -17.88
CA ASN A 1169 -5.03 56.74 -19.33
C ASN A 1169 -3.56 56.77 -19.77
N PRO A 1170 -3.16 56.00 -20.80
CA PRO A 1170 -1.80 56.06 -21.37
C PRO A 1170 -1.41 57.46 -21.87
N ASP A 1171 -2.39 58.27 -22.31
CA ASP A 1171 -2.19 59.59 -22.91
C ASP A 1171 -1.91 60.74 -21.90
N LEU A 1172 -1.77 60.44 -20.60
CA LEU A 1172 -1.55 61.44 -19.54
C LEU A 1172 -0.22 61.23 -18.80
N ILE A 1173 0.88 61.34 -19.55
CA ILE A 1173 2.24 61.55 -19.01
C ILE A 1173 2.77 62.90 -19.49
N CYS A 1174 2.62 63.94 -18.65
CA CYS A 1174 3.33 65.21 -18.75
C CYS A 1174 3.39 65.87 -17.35
#